data_AF-A0AAD4D583-F1
#
_entry.id   AF-A0AAD4D583-F1
#
_cell.length_a   1.000
_cell.length_b   1.000
_cell.length_c   1.000
_cell.angle_alpha   90.00
_cell.angle_beta   90.00
_cell.angle_gamma   90.00
#
_symmetry.space_group_name_H-M   'P 1'
#
loop_
_entity.id
_entity.type
_entity.pdbx_description
1 polymer ?
#
loop_
_entity_poly.entity_id
_entity_poly.type
_entity_poly.pdbx_seq_one_letter_code
_entity_poly.pdbx_strand_id
1 'polypeptide(L)'
;MRLSAVAIAASLVAVANAQSAYFPFPPEGPCVQACSDRVGKTRFPEYNDIDEYGPRFIESLSYTFESGSDKTREFMMEVGMCQGVCPSAENQLYSKQYADKRAWYNTNKNGTPPPRPGATTTTVTPTTTAPPTPTITTPPVIDPAFPFQPNGPCVAKCTNEAGKSLYSDYSEDPKSPYFWESMSYSYVPGSDKNQAFMVKAGTCMAVCPKPEIALYTGQYMAQVAWYKANKPTTTVPATTTTTTTTTTTAPPTTTTLPPGVDPAYPFLPNGPCVSNCINTVGKSMFPNFSEDPKSPYFFESLSYTFDRGSPKTREFMSAVGSCQGKCPLAENKLYSDQYLAQYEWYEANKPKTTTTGVPPVTTTATTTSGPIPTGPVNPPGGGFNYPFKPNGQCVSGCTNKVGKAMFPNYSEDPKSPYFIQSLAYTFESGSPNTGKFMTDAGICMGPCPKDERDLYIAQYPAQKAWYNANKNGGGVNPPATNTATTPATTTSGPVPTGPVNPPSGGFNYPFKPNGQCVSGCTNKVGKAMFPNYSEDPKSPYFIQSLAYTFESGSPNTGKFMTDAGICMSTCPKDEQDLYIGQYPAQKAWYNANKNGGGGGNNPTDPTTPVDPNNPTNPTNPTGPPTGPITPPTGGFIYPFEPNGPCVSGCTNQAGKAMFPNYSEDPKSPYFIQSLGYSFESGSPNTQKFMTDAGICMGQCPQPELDLYTQQFPLQKAWYLANKNSGVNATATPIVPTPTDSNVAPTGVPGGSNNENGSVKFAVSGLATLLTVISAVVISV
;
A
#
# COMPACT_ATOMS: atom_id res chain seq x y z
N MET A 1 7.47 -46.54 -6.08
CA MET A 1 7.46 -45.06 -6.15
C MET A 1 8.13 -44.50 -7.43
N ARG A 2 7.91 -45.07 -8.63
CA ARG A 2 8.43 -44.51 -9.89
C ARG A 2 7.35 -44.02 -10.87
N LEU A 3 6.06 -44.15 -10.51
CA LEU A 3 4.95 -43.91 -11.44
C LEU A 3 4.31 -42.52 -11.30
N SER A 4 4.22 -41.96 -10.08
CA SER A 4 3.53 -40.66 -9.87
C SER A 4 4.38 -39.42 -10.24
N ALA A 5 5.70 -39.46 -10.06
CA ALA A 5 6.58 -38.39 -10.54
C ALA A 5 6.62 -38.32 -12.08
N VAL A 6 6.45 -39.48 -12.74
CA VAL A 6 6.39 -39.58 -14.21
C VAL A 6 5.10 -38.98 -14.76
N ALA A 7 3.97 -39.09 -14.06
CA ALA A 7 2.69 -38.52 -14.51
C ALA A 7 2.67 -36.98 -14.48
N ILE A 8 3.20 -36.34 -13.42
CA ILE A 8 3.27 -34.88 -13.30
C ILE A 8 4.33 -34.29 -14.25
N ALA A 9 5.48 -34.98 -14.39
CA ALA A 9 6.47 -34.62 -15.38
C ALA A 9 5.93 -34.77 -16.82
N ALA A 10 5.18 -35.83 -17.11
CA ALA A 10 4.57 -36.05 -18.43
C ALA A 10 3.51 -35.00 -18.77
N SER A 11 2.68 -34.56 -17.82
CA SER A 11 1.71 -33.48 -18.07
C SER A 11 2.37 -32.12 -18.30
N LEU A 12 3.46 -31.81 -17.59
CA LEU A 12 4.21 -30.56 -17.80
C LEU A 12 5.04 -30.60 -19.10
N VAL A 13 5.61 -31.75 -19.47
CA VAL A 13 6.29 -31.95 -20.77
C VAL A 13 5.30 -31.93 -21.94
N ALA A 14 4.09 -32.44 -21.76
CA ALA A 14 3.03 -32.36 -22.77
C ALA A 14 2.56 -30.90 -23.00
N VAL A 15 2.48 -30.08 -21.94
CA VAL A 15 2.17 -28.65 -22.06
C VAL A 15 3.36 -27.85 -22.60
N ALA A 16 4.59 -28.17 -22.21
CA ALA A 16 5.80 -27.53 -22.73
C ALA A 16 6.06 -27.85 -24.23
N ASN A 17 5.67 -29.03 -24.70
CA ASN A 17 5.73 -29.41 -26.12
C ASN A 17 4.51 -28.95 -26.93
N ALA A 18 3.48 -28.39 -26.29
CA ALA A 18 2.26 -27.92 -26.94
C ALA A 18 2.24 -26.40 -27.17
N GLN A 19 3.31 -25.67 -26.84
CA GLN A 19 3.39 -24.24 -27.14
C GLN A 19 3.36 -24.03 -28.63
N SER A 20 2.24 -23.52 -29.11
CA SER A 20 2.07 -23.25 -30.53
C SER A 20 3.00 -22.12 -30.96
N ALA A 21 3.26 -22.06 -32.26
CA ALA A 21 3.87 -20.88 -32.88
C ALA A 21 3.07 -19.59 -32.63
N TYR A 22 1.81 -19.69 -32.16
CA TYR A 22 0.98 -18.53 -31.85
C TYR A 22 1.35 -17.87 -30.52
N PHE A 23 1.60 -18.64 -29.44
CA PHE A 23 2.01 -18.09 -28.14
C PHE A 23 3.37 -18.69 -27.69
N PRO A 24 4.50 -18.15 -28.18
CA PRO A 24 5.82 -18.78 -28.09
C PRO A 24 6.54 -18.48 -26.77
N PHE A 25 5.85 -18.55 -25.63
CA PHE A 25 6.43 -18.21 -24.32
C PHE A 25 6.47 -19.41 -23.39
N PRO A 26 7.67 -19.89 -22.97
CA PRO A 26 7.79 -21.05 -22.09
C PRO A 26 6.99 -20.87 -20.80
N PRO A 27 6.42 -21.92 -20.20
CA PRO A 27 5.73 -21.78 -18.92
C PRO A 27 6.71 -21.26 -17.87
N GLU A 28 6.27 -20.32 -17.04
CA GLU A 28 7.12 -19.67 -16.03
C GLU A 28 7.50 -20.60 -14.87
N GLY A 29 6.87 -21.76 -14.80
CA GLY A 29 7.04 -22.77 -13.77
C GLY A 29 5.72 -23.07 -13.07
N PRO A 30 5.64 -24.23 -12.39
CA PRO A 30 4.39 -24.72 -11.82
C PRO A 30 3.86 -23.84 -10.67
N CYS A 31 4.72 -23.17 -9.90
CA CYS A 31 4.28 -22.29 -8.82
C CYS A 31 3.69 -21.00 -9.38
N VAL A 32 4.40 -20.33 -10.29
CA VAL A 32 3.93 -19.09 -10.92
C VAL A 32 2.62 -19.35 -11.67
N GLN A 33 2.56 -20.43 -12.46
CA GLN A 33 1.35 -20.85 -13.16
C GLN A 33 0.19 -21.09 -12.20
N ALA A 34 0.37 -21.93 -11.18
CA ALA A 34 -0.70 -22.23 -10.21
C ALA A 34 -1.16 -20.97 -9.46
N CYS A 35 -0.25 -20.02 -9.26
CA CYS A 35 -0.55 -18.76 -8.63
C CYS A 35 -1.45 -17.87 -9.51
N SER A 36 -1.05 -17.62 -10.76
CA SER A 36 -1.83 -16.87 -11.75
C SER A 36 -3.21 -17.50 -11.96
N ASP A 37 -3.25 -18.83 -12.15
CA ASP A 37 -4.48 -19.60 -12.30
C ASP A 37 -5.41 -19.45 -11.11
N ARG A 38 -4.88 -19.57 -9.88
CA ARG A 38 -5.67 -19.47 -8.65
C ARG A 38 -6.30 -18.09 -8.53
N VAL A 39 -5.51 -17.03 -8.70
CA VAL A 39 -5.99 -15.65 -8.58
C VAL A 39 -6.98 -15.34 -9.71
N GLY A 40 -6.65 -15.73 -10.93
CA GLY A 40 -7.48 -15.51 -12.11
C GLY A 40 -8.82 -16.24 -12.06
N LYS A 41 -8.85 -17.47 -11.53
CA LYS A 41 -10.10 -18.22 -11.30
C LYS A 41 -11.02 -17.58 -10.26
N THR A 42 -10.52 -16.64 -9.44
CA THR A 42 -11.41 -15.82 -8.59
C THR A 42 -12.13 -14.72 -9.37
N ARG A 43 -11.64 -14.37 -10.57
CA ARG A 43 -12.23 -13.38 -11.47
C ARG A 43 -13.26 -14.03 -12.38
N PHE A 44 -12.91 -15.16 -12.99
CA PHE A 44 -13.84 -16.00 -13.74
C PHE A 44 -13.35 -17.46 -13.83
N PRO A 45 -14.25 -18.46 -13.76
CA PRO A 45 -13.87 -19.88 -13.66
C PRO A 45 -13.00 -20.41 -14.81
N GLU A 46 -13.16 -19.84 -16.00
CA GLU A 46 -12.46 -20.24 -17.22
C GLU A 46 -11.11 -19.52 -17.41
N TYR A 47 -10.61 -18.80 -16.40
CA TYR A 47 -9.29 -18.16 -16.46
C TYR A 47 -8.21 -19.17 -16.79
N ASN A 48 -7.43 -18.84 -17.83
CA ASN A 48 -6.27 -19.59 -18.26
C ASN A 48 -5.39 -18.67 -19.13
N ASP A 49 -4.24 -18.28 -18.60
CA ASP A 49 -3.24 -17.43 -19.26
C ASP A 49 -2.14 -18.22 -19.98
N ILE A 50 -2.34 -19.55 -20.15
CA ILE A 50 -1.34 -20.47 -20.71
C ILE A 50 -1.87 -21.31 -21.88
N ASP A 51 -3.13 -21.76 -21.86
CA ASP A 51 -3.76 -22.47 -22.99
C ASP A 51 -4.26 -21.43 -24.01
N GLU A 52 -3.46 -21.21 -25.05
CA GLU A 52 -3.75 -20.26 -26.12
C GLU A 52 -5.02 -20.58 -26.90
N TYR A 53 -5.51 -21.82 -26.80
CA TYR A 53 -6.74 -22.27 -27.44
C TYR A 53 -7.97 -22.13 -26.52
N GLY A 54 -7.78 -21.63 -25.30
CA GLY A 54 -8.85 -21.37 -24.37
C GLY A 54 -9.77 -20.25 -24.89
N PRO A 55 -11.11 -20.36 -24.74
CA PRO A 55 -12.05 -19.35 -25.24
C PRO A 55 -11.90 -17.98 -24.56
N ARG A 56 -11.18 -17.93 -23.42
CA ARG A 56 -10.93 -16.74 -22.61
C ARG A 56 -9.44 -16.42 -22.48
N PHE A 57 -8.58 -16.95 -23.35
CA PHE A 57 -7.12 -16.77 -23.24
C PHE A 57 -6.72 -15.29 -23.28
N ILE A 58 -7.15 -14.56 -24.31
CA ILE A 58 -6.87 -13.12 -24.47
C ILE A 58 -7.46 -12.30 -23.30
N GLU A 59 -8.64 -12.67 -22.82
CA GLU A 59 -9.25 -12.03 -21.65
C GLU A 59 -8.46 -12.33 -20.36
N SER A 60 -7.90 -13.53 -20.20
CA SER A 60 -7.05 -13.87 -19.06
C SER A 60 -5.78 -13.04 -19.03
N LEU A 61 -5.15 -12.84 -20.20
CA LEU A 61 -3.97 -11.98 -20.35
C LEU A 61 -4.27 -10.49 -20.12
N SER A 62 -5.51 -10.04 -20.30
CA SER A 62 -5.86 -8.61 -20.10
C SER A 62 -5.73 -8.19 -18.64
N TYR A 63 -6.02 -9.08 -17.68
CA TYR A 63 -5.82 -8.85 -16.25
C TYR A 63 -4.36 -8.66 -15.86
N THR A 64 -3.42 -9.17 -16.68
CA THR A 64 -1.98 -8.98 -16.46
C THR A 64 -1.47 -7.75 -17.20
N PHE A 65 -1.93 -7.49 -18.42
CA PHE A 65 -1.26 -6.56 -19.35
C PHE A 65 -2.02 -5.27 -19.70
N GLU A 66 -3.32 -5.16 -19.42
CA GLU A 66 -4.06 -3.90 -19.64
C GLU A 66 -3.76 -2.89 -18.53
N SER A 67 -2.75 -2.07 -18.73
CA SER A 67 -2.40 -0.99 -17.81
C SER A 67 -3.55 0.01 -17.62
N GLY A 68 -3.78 0.42 -16.37
CA GLY A 68 -4.72 1.49 -16.03
C GLY A 68 -6.13 1.03 -15.66
N SER A 69 -6.44 -0.27 -15.72
CA SER A 69 -7.68 -0.80 -15.18
C SER A 69 -7.54 -1.18 -13.69
N ASP A 70 -8.57 -0.93 -12.88
CA ASP A 70 -8.60 -1.37 -11.48
C ASP A 70 -8.47 -2.90 -11.37
N LYS A 71 -9.06 -3.63 -12.34
CA LYS A 71 -8.97 -5.09 -12.44
C LYS A 71 -7.53 -5.57 -12.57
N THR A 72 -6.73 -4.90 -13.40
CA THR A 72 -5.31 -5.23 -13.60
C THR A 72 -4.52 -4.93 -12.33
N ARG A 73 -4.77 -3.79 -11.68
CA ARG A 73 -4.10 -3.43 -10.43
C ARG A 73 -4.38 -4.45 -9.32
N GLU A 74 -5.65 -4.80 -9.12
CA GLU A 74 -6.07 -5.78 -8.10
C GLU A 74 -5.50 -7.17 -8.40
N PHE A 75 -5.61 -7.61 -9.65
CA PHE A 75 -5.05 -8.89 -10.09
C PHE A 75 -3.53 -8.96 -9.87
N MET A 76 -2.78 -7.95 -10.33
CA MET A 76 -1.32 -7.92 -10.20
C MET A 76 -0.87 -7.83 -8.73
N MET A 77 -1.65 -7.18 -7.87
CA MET A 77 -1.39 -7.16 -6.43
C MET A 77 -1.57 -8.56 -5.80
N GLU A 78 -2.69 -9.22 -6.08
CA GLU A 78 -2.98 -10.57 -5.56
C GLU A 78 -2.03 -11.63 -6.11
N VAL A 79 -1.75 -11.59 -7.42
CA VAL A 79 -0.74 -12.44 -8.06
C VAL A 79 0.64 -12.15 -7.48
N GLY A 80 1.02 -10.89 -7.31
CA GLY A 80 2.31 -10.53 -6.72
C GLY A 80 2.49 -11.05 -5.29
N MET A 81 1.46 -10.95 -4.45
CA MET A 81 1.48 -11.54 -3.10
C MET A 81 1.64 -13.06 -3.14
N CYS A 82 0.97 -13.71 -4.09
CA CYS A 82 0.99 -15.14 -4.24
C CYS A 82 2.30 -15.66 -4.89
N GLN A 83 2.88 -14.95 -5.86
CA GLN A 83 4.16 -15.24 -6.50
C GLN A 83 5.34 -14.98 -5.55
N GLY A 84 5.16 -14.15 -4.52
CA GLY A 84 6.19 -13.84 -3.52
C GLY A 84 6.74 -15.07 -2.76
N VAL A 85 6.01 -16.18 -2.73
CA VAL A 85 6.46 -17.46 -2.14
C VAL A 85 6.98 -18.46 -3.18
N CYS A 86 6.95 -18.13 -4.47
CA CYS A 86 7.43 -19.02 -5.53
C CYS A 86 8.97 -19.07 -5.59
N PRO A 87 9.55 -20.18 -6.09
CA PRO A 87 10.99 -20.29 -6.27
C PRO A 87 11.54 -19.12 -7.10
N SER A 88 12.70 -18.59 -6.71
CA SER A 88 13.30 -17.42 -7.35
C SER A 88 13.54 -17.63 -8.85
N ALA A 89 13.83 -18.86 -9.29
CA ALA A 89 14.03 -19.19 -10.70
C ALA A 89 12.75 -18.99 -11.54
N GLU A 90 11.58 -19.36 -11.00
CA GLU A 90 10.29 -19.16 -11.68
C GLU A 90 9.93 -17.67 -11.75
N ASN A 91 10.11 -16.95 -10.65
CA ASN A 91 9.89 -15.50 -10.60
C ASN A 91 10.82 -14.72 -11.55
N GLN A 92 12.07 -15.17 -11.71
CA GLN A 92 13.01 -14.62 -12.69
C GLN A 92 12.56 -14.90 -14.12
N LEU A 93 12.07 -16.11 -14.40
CA LEU A 93 11.54 -16.47 -15.72
C LEU A 93 10.30 -15.63 -16.08
N TYR A 94 9.37 -15.47 -15.13
CA TYR A 94 8.21 -14.58 -15.27
C TYR A 94 8.62 -13.14 -15.56
N SER A 95 9.51 -12.58 -14.75
CA SER A 95 10.00 -11.20 -14.92
C SER A 95 10.69 -11.00 -16.27
N LYS A 96 11.47 -11.99 -16.72
CA LYS A 96 12.17 -11.97 -18.00
C LYS A 96 11.21 -11.99 -19.19
N GLN A 97 10.14 -12.80 -19.12
CA GLN A 97 9.17 -12.94 -20.21
C GLN A 97 8.12 -11.83 -20.24
N TYR A 98 7.94 -11.09 -19.14
CA TYR A 98 6.83 -10.14 -18.96
C TYR A 98 6.75 -9.10 -20.09
N ALA A 99 7.89 -8.50 -20.47
CA ALA A 99 7.91 -7.48 -21.51
C ALA A 99 7.50 -8.06 -22.88
N ASP A 100 8.03 -9.23 -23.23
CA ASP A 100 7.75 -9.88 -24.51
C ASP A 100 6.31 -10.41 -24.57
N LYS A 101 5.79 -11.00 -23.48
CA LYS A 101 4.37 -11.40 -23.37
C LYS A 101 3.44 -10.20 -23.50
N ARG A 102 3.79 -9.06 -22.88
CA ARG A 102 3.01 -7.82 -22.99
C ARG A 102 3.02 -7.27 -24.41
N ALA A 103 4.18 -7.29 -25.08
CA ALA A 103 4.29 -6.88 -26.48
C ALA A 103 3.41 -7.75 -27.38
N TRP A 104 3.51 -9.07 -27.22
CA TRP A 104 2.67 -10.03 -27.94
C TRP A 104 1.18 -9.80 -27.69
N TYR A 105 0.78 -9.62 -26.42
CA TYR A 105 -0.60 -9.35 -26.05
C TYR A 105 -1.12 -8.08 -26.74
N ASN A 106 -0.35 -6.99 -26.71
CA ASN A 106 -0.77 -5.73 -27.34
C ASN A 106 -0.99 -5.86 -28.86
N THR A 107 -0.19 -6.70 -29.53
CA THR A 107 -0.35 -7.01 -30.96
C THR A 107 -1.56 -7.90 -31.23
N ASN A 108 -1.87 -8.84 -30.33
CA ASN A 108 -2.86 -9.90 -30.57
C ASN A 108 -4.20 -9.71 -29.86
N LYS A 109 -4.36 -8.74 -28.95
CA LYS A 109 -5.56 -8.58 -28.10
C LYS A 109 -6.88 -8.33 -28.85
N ASN A 110 -6.80 -7.88 -30.10
CA ASN A 110 -7.97 -7.69 -30.96
C ASN A 110 -8.18 -8.84 -31.96
N GLY A 111 -7.27 -9.83 -31.97
CA GLY A 111 -7.33 -10.99 -32.83
C GLY A 111 -8.17 -12.11 -32.21
N THR A 112 -8.70 -12.98 -33.06
CA THR A 112 -9.29 -14.26 -32.62
C THR A 112 -8.15 -15.27 -32.47
N PRO A 113 -8.02 -15.98 -31.33
CA PRO A 113 -7.05 -17.06 -31.21
C PRO A 113 -7.24 -18.09 -32.34
N PRO A 114 -6.16 -18.67 -32.88
CA PRO A 114 -6.27 -19.65 -33.94
C PRO A 114 -7.08 -20.86 -33.45
N PRO A 115 -7.89 -21.48 -34.32
CA PRO A 115 -8.60 -22.70 -33.95
C PRO A 115 -7.60 -23.79 -33.56
N ARG A 116 -7.93 -24.54 -32.50
CA ARG A 116 -7.12 -25.67 -32.04
C ARG A 116 -6.89 -26.63 -33.22
N PRO A 117 -5.63 -26.99 -33.55
CA PRO A 117 -5.36 -27.98 -34.59
C PRO A 117 -6.17 -29.25 -34.31
N GLY A 118 -6.95 -29.71 -35.29
CA GLY A 118 -7.76 -30.91 -35.14
C GLY A 118 -6.86 -32.10 -34.80
N ALA A 119 -7.13 -32.77 -33.68
CA ALA A 119 -6.33 -33.90 -33.23
C ALA A 119 -6.38 -35.03 -34.29
N THR A 120 -5.25 -35.29 -34.95
CA THR A 120 -5.12 -36.44 -35.84
C THR A 120 -5.07 -37.69 -34.96
N THR A 121 -6.22 -38.36 -34.80
CA THR A 121 -6.32 -39.57 -33.98
C THR A 121 -5.66 -40.72 -34.74
N THR A 122 -4.44 -41.08 -34.37
CA THR A 122 -3.79 -42.30 -34.88
C THR A 122 -4.27 -43.47 -34.04
N THR A 123 -5.22 -44.24 -34.59
CA THR A 123 -5.75 -45.46 -33.95
C THR A 123 -4.68 -46.54 -33.94
N VAL A 124 -4.12 -46.85 -32.76
CA VAL A 124 -3.25 -48.03 -32.56
C VAL A 124 -4.09 -49.11 -31.90
N THR A 125 -4.36 -50.20 -32.62
CA THR A 125 -5.14 -51.36 -32.15
C THR A 125 -4.32 -52.22 -31.19
N PRO A 126 -4.71 -52.40 -29.91
CA PRO A 126 -4.07 -53.36 -29.02
C PRO A 126 -4.82 -54.72 -29.06
N THR A 127 -4.08 -55.79 -29.33
CA THR A 127 -4.54 -57.19 -29.25
C THR A 127 -4.76 -57.59 -27.79
N THR A 128 -5.96 -58.06 -27.46
CA THR A 128 -6.38 -58.47 -26.11
C THR A 128 -6.26 -59.99 -25.93
N THR A 129 -5.59 -60.46 -24.87
CA THR A 129 -5.69 -61.84 -24.35
C THR A 129 -6.29 -61.77 -22.95
N ALA A 130 -7.35 -62.55 -22.71
CA ALA A 130 -8.20 -62.48 -21.51
C ALA A 130 -7.68 -63.36 -20.35
N PRO A 131 -7.72 -62.87 -19.09
CA PRO A 131 -7.75 -63.68 -17.88
C PRO A 131 -9.11 -63.60 -17.13
N PRO A 132 -9.36 -64.50 -16.15
CA PRO A 132 -10.72 -64.93 -15.80
C PRO A 132 -11.43 -64.07 -14.74
N THR A 133 -12.76 -64.24 -14.73
CA THR A 133 -13.80 -63.61 -13.91
C THR A 133 -13.59 -63.75 -12.39
N PRO A 134 -13.73 -62.66 -11.59
CA PRO A 134 -13.84 -62.76 -10.15
C PRO A 134 -15.31 -62.73 -9.68
N THR A 135 -15.56 -63.57 -8.68
CA THR A 135 -16.78 -63.73 -7.89
C THR A 135 -17.05 -62.51 -7.00
N ILE A 136 -18.31 -62.09 -6.95
CA ILE A 136 -18.82 -61.01 -6.09
C ILE A 136 -18.68 -61.42 -4.62
N THR A 137 -17.81 -60.73 -3.90
CA THR A 137 -17.74 -60.73 -2.44
C THR A 137 -17.85 -59.28 -1.98
N THR A 138 -18.60 -59.05 -0.91
CA THR A 138 -18.91 -57.77 -0.26
C THR A 138 -17.71 -56.81 -0.24
N PRO A 139 -17.86 -55.52 -0.60
CA PRO A 139 -16.72 -54.63 -0.79
C PRO A 139 -16.02 -54.38 0.56
N PRO A 140 -14.68 -54.55 0.65
CA PRO A 140 -13.92 -54.04 1.77
C PRO A 140 -13.91 -52.50 1.70
N VAL A 141 -14.05 -51.85 2.86
CA VAL A 141 -13.75 -50.42 3.02
C VAL A 141 -12.29 -50.22 2.65
N ILE A 142 -12.03 -49.70 1.45
CA ILE A 142 -10.69 -49.33 1.01
C ILE A 142 -10.36 -48.02 1.72
N ASP A 143 -9.55 -48.10 2.77
CA ASP A 143 -8.89 -46.95 3.38
C ASP A 143 -7.78 -46.49 2.41
N PRO A 144 -7.91 -45.34 1.71
CA PRO A 144 -6.84 -44.86 0.86
C PRO A 144 -5.70 -44.41 1.77
N ALA A 145 -4.67 -45.25 1.91
CA ALA A 145 -3.51 -44.95 2.73
C ALA A 145 -2.98 -43.55 2.41
N PHE A 146 -2.92 -42.68 3.42
CA PHE A 146 -2.40 -41.32 3.31
C PHE A 146 -0.96 -41.35 2.75
N PRO A 147 -0.73 -40.94 1.49
CA PRO A 147 0.47 -41.32 0.73
C PRO A 147 1.67 -40.39 0.98
N PHE A 148 1.64 -39.64 2.09
CA PHE A 148 2.62 -38.61 2.41
C PHE A 148 3.59 -39.11 3.48
N GLN A 149 4.83 -38.62 3.44
CA GLN A 149 5.74 -38.94 4.52
C GLN A 149 5.25 -38.25 5.79
N PRO A 150 5.37 -38.89 6.97
CA PRO A 150 5.09 -38.24 8.24
C PRO A 150 5.90 -36.95 8.34
N ASN A 151 5.24 -35.89 8.81
CA ASN A 151 5.95 -34.68 9.21
C ASN A 151 6.96 -35.06 10.31
N GLY A 152 8.11 -34.37 10.35
CA GLY A 152 9.05 -34.57 11.44
C GLY A 152 8.40 -34.30 12.81
N PRO A 153 8.98 -34.82 13.90
CA PRO A 153 8.32 -34.83 15.22
C PRO A 153 7.97 -33.43 15.74
N CYS A 154 8.73 -32.39 15.40
CA CYS A 154 8.41 -31.02 15.80
C CYS A 154 7.18 -30.50 15.05
N VAL A 155 7.20 -30.63 13.71
CA VAL A 155 6.08 -30.16 12.88
C VAL A 155 4.81 -30.94 13.18
N ALA A 156 4.88 -32.27 13.34
CA ALA A 156 3.75 -33.12 13.70
C ALA A 156 3.16 -32.74 15.07
N LYS A 157 4.00 -32.38 16.05
CA LYS A 157 3.53 -31.85 17.33
C LYS A 157 2.79 -30.53 17.14
N CYS A 158 3.36 -29.61 16.35
CA CYS A 158 2.75 -28.30 16.09
C CYS A 158 1.41 -28.40 15.35
N THR A 159 1.29 -29.26 14.34
CA THR A 159 0.01 -29.49 13.63
C THR A 159 -1.03 -30.11 14.56
N ASN A 160 -0.64 -31.10 15.37
CA ASN A 160 -1.55 -31.73 16.35
C ASN A 160 -1.99 -30.76 17.44
N GLU A 161 -1.10 -29.93 18.00
CA GLU A 161 -1.46 -28.92 19.00
C GLU A 161 -2.39 -27.86 18.42
N ALA A 162 -2.08 -27.35 17.22
CA ALA A 162 -2.92 -26.39 16.52
C ALA A 162 -4.30 -26.99 16.22
N GLY A 163 -4.34 -28.20 15.68
CA GLY A 163 -5.58 -28.93 15.39
C GLY A 163 -6.42 -29.19 16.63
N LYS A 164 -5.82 -29.76 17.69
CA LYS A 164 -6.51 -30.04 18.97
C LYS A 164 -7.06 -28.80 19.64
N SER A 165 -6.41 -27.64 19.43
CA SER A 165 -6.88 -26.37 19.96
C SER A 165 -8.10 -25.79 19.22
N LEU A 166 -8.43 -26.32 18.04
CA LEU A 166 -9.57 -25.91 17.21
C LEU A 166 -10.65 -27.00 17.14
N TYR A 167 -10.26 -28.25 17.38
CA TYR A 167 -11.12 -29.42 17.41
C TYR A 167 -10.51 -30.47 18.33
N SER A 168 -11.14 -30.76 19.47
CA SER A 168 -10.56 -31.63 20.52
C SER A 168 -10.19 -33.03 20.03
N ASP A 169 -10.97 -33.56 19.08
CA ASP A 169 -10.77 -34.90 18.50
C ASP A 169 -9.87 -34.88 17.26
N TYR A 170 -9.16 -33.77 17.00
CA TYR A 170 -8.26 -33.63 15.88
C TYR A 170 -7.22 -34.76 15.86
N SER A 171 -7.12 -35.42 14.71
CA SER A 171 -6.22 -36.54 14.48
C SER A 171 -5.72 -36.56 13.04
N GLU A 172 -4.40 -36.66 12.89
CA GLU A 172 -3.75 -36.93 11.60
C GLU A 172 -3.66 -38.43 11.28
N ASP A 173 -4.06 -39.32 12.21
CA ASP A 173 -4.14 -40.77 11.95
C ASP A 173 -5.24 -41.06 10.92
N PRO A 174 -4.92 -41.62 9.73
CA PRO A 174 -5.89 -41.98 8.69
C PRO A 174 -6.98 -42.94 9.19
N LYS A 175 -6.70 -43.72 10.23
CA LYS A 175 -7.64 -44.66 10.84
C LYS A 175 -8.62 -44.02 11.82
N SER A 176 -8.40 -42.76 12.19
CA SER A 176 -9.29 -42.05 13.10
C SER A 176 -10.64 -41.79 12.44
N PRO A 177 -11.78 -42.00 13.14
CA PRO A 177 -13.09 -41.61 12.61
C PRO A 177 -13.19 -40.10 12.35
N TYR A 178 -12.28 -39.32 12.93
CA TYR A 178 -12.23 -37.85 12.82
C TYR A 178 -11.20 -37.36 11.80
N PHE A 179 -10.53 -38.27 11.08
CA PHE A 179 -9.46 -37.91 10.14
C PHE A 179 -9.93 -36.88 9.10
N TRP A 180 -11.04 -37.14 8.41
CA TRP A 180 -11.52 -36.24 7.35
C TRP A 180 -11.92 -34.85 7.86
N GLU A 181 -12.58 -34.78 9.02
CA GLU A 181 -12.91 -33.49 9.65
C GLU A 181 -11.61 -32.78 10.06
N SER A 182 -10.64 -33.48 10.64
CA SER A 182 -9.33 -32.92 11.04
C SER A 182 -8.58 -32.34 9.85
N MET A 183 -8.51 -33.09 8.75
CA MET A 183 -7.88 -32.67 7.50
C MET A 183 -8.57 -31.46 6.87
N SER A 184 -9.86 -31.24 7.14
CA SER A 184 -10.57 -30.04 6.66
C SER A 184 -10.02 -28.73 7.25
N TYR A 185 -9.50 -28.76 8.48
CA TYR A 185 -8.86 -27.61 9.11
C TYR A 185 -7.53 -27.31 8.42
N SER A 186 -6.77 -28.32 8.02
CA SER A 186 -5.45 -28.12 7.43
C SER A 186 -5.49 -27.88 5.91
N TYR A 187 -6.49 -28.43 5.20
CA TYR A 187 -6.45 -28.58 3.74
C TYR A 187 -7.66 -28.03 2.97
N VAL A 188 -8.47 -27.15 3.58
CA VAL A 188 -9.47 -26.31 2.89
C VAL A 188 -8.99 -24.85 2.88
N PRO A 189 -8.11 -24.47 1.91
CA PRO A 189 -7.55 -23.12 1.85
C PRO A 189 -8.61 -22.04 1.87
N GLY A 190 -8.40 -21.03 2.72
CA GLY A 190 -9.27 -19.86 2.81
C GLY A 190 -10.46 -19.99 3.76
N SER A 191 -10.79 -21.19 4.24
CA SER A 191 -11.78 -21.34 5.31
C SER A 191 -11.27 -20.72 6.63
N ASP A 192 -12.18 -20.24 7.48
CA ASP A 192 -11.81 -19.65 8.78
C ASP A 192 -11.07 -20.66 9.66
N LYS A 193 -11.51 -21.92 9.65
CA LYS A 193 -10.84 -23.05 10.31
C LYS A 193 -9.40 -23.23 9.81
N ASN A 194 -9.19 -23.08 8.50
CA ASN A 194 -7.86 -23.18 7.90
C ASN A 194 -6.94 -22.01 8.22
N GLN A 195 -7.46 -20.79 8.20
CA GLN A 195 -6.67 -19.63 8.59
C GLN A 195 -6.25 -19.73 10.07
N ALA A 196 -7.19 -20.08 10.96
CA ALA A 196 -6.90 -20.29 12.38
C ALA A 196 -5.89 -21.41 12.61
N PHE A 197 -6.02 -22.53 11.89
CA PHE A 197 -5.07 -23.64 11.94
C PHE A 197 -3.67 -23.20 11.48
N MET A 198 -3.57 -22.55 10.33
CA MET A 198 -2.30 -22.14 9.73
C MET A 198 -1.58 -21.08 10.58
N VAL A 199 -2.32 -20.17 11.23
CA VAL A 199 -1.74 -19.21 12.18
C VAL A 199 -1.14 -19.94 13.38
N LYS A 200 -1.93 -20.79 14.07
CA LYS A 200 -1.44 -21.50 15.27
C LYS A 200 -0.30 -22.46 14.95
N ALA A 201 -0.47 -23.28 13.91
CA ALA A 201 0.52 -24.24 13.47
C ALA A 201 1.78 -23.52 13.00
N GLY A 202 1.65 -22.45 12.21
CA GLY A 202 2.77 -21.65 11.71
C GLY A 202 3.59 -20.99 12.83
N THR A 203 2.93 -20.42 13.84
CA THR A 203 3.62 -19.85 15.02
C THR A 203 4.42 -20.91 15.77
N CYS A 204 3.87 -22.11 15.96
CA CYS A 204 4.59 -23.22 16.58
C CYS A 204 5.74 -23.74 15.69
N MET A 205 5.50 -23.89 14.38
CA MET A 205 6.49 -24.40 13.44
C MET A 205 7.70 -23.48 13.26
N ALA A 206 7.59 -22.19 13.58
CA ALA A 206 8.66 -21.22 13.42
C ALA A 206 9.96 -21.60 14.17
N VAL A 207 9.87 -22.40 15.24
CA VAL A 207 11.03 -22.90 16.01
C VAL A 207 11.45 -24.32 15.63
N CYS A 208 10.76 -24.96 14.69
CA CYS A 208 11.09 -26.33 14.26
C CYS A 208 12.35 -26.39 13.39
N PRO A 209 13.03 -27.56 13.32
CA PRO A 209 14.16 -27.75 12.43
C PRO A 209 13.78 -27.48 10.97
N LYS A 210 14.62 -26.69 10.27
CA LYS A 210 14.40 -26.32 8.87
C LYS A 210 14.10 -27.50 7.93
N PRO A 211 14.74 -28.69 8.05
CA PRO A 211 14.42 -29.83 7.20
C PRO A 211 12.97 -30.34 7.38
N GLU A 212 12.42 -30.28 8.58
CA GLU A 212 11.03 -30.70 8.83
C GLU A 212 10.03 -29.70 8.23
N ILE A 213 10.32 -28.40 8.38
CA ILE A 213 9.51 -27.33 7.76
C ILE A 213 9.53 -27.48 6.24
N ALA A 214 10.70 -27.72 5.65
CA ALA A 214 10.86 -27.93 4.21
C ALA A 214 10.11 -29.18 3.71
N LEU A 215 10.09 -30.26 4.50
CA LEU A 215 9.32 -31.46 4.18
C LEU A 215 7.81 -31.18 4.17
N TYR A 216 7.32 -30.48 5.20
CA TYR A 216 5.92 -30.09 5.32
C TYR A 216 5.48 -29.18 4.18
N THR A 217 6.21 -28.09 3.92
CA THR A 217 5.89 -27.15 2.84
C THR A 217 5.99 -27.80 1.47
N GLY A 218 6.97 -28.68 1.27
CA GLY A 218 7.15 -29.44 0.03
C GLY A 218 6.02 -30.43 -0.28
N GLN A 219 5.34 -30.98 0.74
CA GLN A 219 4.24 -31.93 0.56
C GLN A 219 2.86 -31.29 0.68
N TYR A 220 2.74 -30.09 1.27
CA TYR A 220 1.46 -29.45 1.59
C TYR A 220 0.50 -29.35 0.40
N MET A 221 0.95 -28.87 -0.76
CA MET A 221 0.08 -28.75 -1.94
C MET A 221 -0.41 -30.10 -2.47
N ALA A 222 0.45 -31.13 -2.40
CA ALA A 222 0.07 -32.48 -2.77
C ALA A 222 -0.92 -33.09 -1.77
N GLN A 223 -0.75 -32.81 -0.47
CA GLN A 223 -1.71 -33.18 0.59
C GLN A 223 -3.07 -32.53 0.38
N VAL A 224 -3.11 -31.24 0.03
CA VAL A 224 -4.36 -30.53 -0.31
C VAL A 224 -5.05 -31.14 -1.53
N ALA A 225 -4.29 -31.44 -2.59
CA ALA A 225 -4.84 -32.07 -3.79
C ALA A 225 -5.40 -33.48 -3.50
N TRP A 226 -4.66 -34.28 -2.72
CA TRP A 226 -5.08 -35.60 -2.31
C TRP A 226 -6.35 -35.55 -1.44
N TYR A 227 -6.40 -34.66 -0.44
CA TYR A 227 -7.57 -34.48 0.40
C TYR A 227 -8.81 -34.11 -0.44
N LYS A 228 -8.67 -33.16 -1.38
CA LYS A 228 -9.78 -32.80 -2.28
C LYS A 228 -10.29 -33.96 -3.13
N ALA A 229 -9.39 -34.82 -3.60
CA ALA A 229 -9.72 -35.96 -4.45
C ALA A 229 -10.32 -37.15 -3.69
N ASN A 230 -9.94 -37.33 -2.42
CA ASN A 230 -10.27 -38.54 -1.65
C ASN A 230 -11.25 -38.30 -0.50
N LYS A 231 -11.52 -37.04 -0.13
CA LYS A 231 -12.50 -36.76 0.92
C LYS A 231 -13.85 -37.39 0.57
N PRO A 232 -14.52 -38.08 1.52
CA PRO A 232 -15.84 -38.63 1.29
C PRO A 232 -16.78 -37.52 0.84
N THR A 233 -17.41 -37.70 -0.31
CA THR A 233 -18.58 -36.95 -0.72
C THR A 233 -19.75 -37.45 0.10
N THR A 234 -19.82 -37.08 1.38
CA THR A 234 -20.91 -37.54 2.23
C THR A 234 -22.19 -36.76 1.90
N THR A 235 -23.01 -37.34 1.02
CA THR A 235 -24.47 -37.31 1.17
C THR A 235 -24.83 -38.27 2.30
N VAL A 236 -24.85 -37.79 3.55
CA VAL A 236 -25.43 -38.55 4.66
C VAL A 236 -26.97 -38.44 4.56
N PRO A 237 -27.72 -39.55 4.43
CA PRO A 237 -29.16 -39.53 4.69
C PRO A 237 -29.40 -39.17 6.16
N ALA A 238 -30.27 -38.20 6.41
CA ALA A 238 -30.66 -37.75 7.74
C ALA A 238 -30.99 -38.95 8.63
N THR A 239 -30.10 -39.28 9.58
CA THR A 239 -30.39 -40.25 10.62
C THR A 239 -31.17 -39.51 11.70
N THR A 240 -32.48 -39.77 11.74
CA THR A 240 -33.40 -39.23 12.74
C THR A 240 -32.93 -39.65 14.12
N THR A 241 -32.39 -38.72 14.89
CA THR A 241 -32.14 -38.94 16.32
C THR A 241 -33.43 -38.64 17.05
N THR A 242 -34.12 -39.69 17.50
CA THR A 242 -35.29 -39.57 18.39
C THR A 242 -34.80 -39.17 19.78
N THR A 243 -34.90 -37.88 20.11
CA THR A 243 -34.72 -37.41 21.48
C THR A 243 -35.98 -37.73 22.27
N THR A 244 -35.91 -38.71 23.17
CA THR A 244 -36.95 -38.96 24.18
C THR A 244 -36.84 -37.90 25.26
N THR A 245 -37.78 -36.94 25.26
CA THR A 245 -37.93 -35.94 26.32
C THR A 245 -38.61 -36.58 27.52
N THR A 246 -37.85 -36.89 28.57
CA THR A 246 -38.42 -37.26 29.88
C THR A 246 -38.64 -36.00 30.70
N THR A 247 -39.89 -35.57 30.79
CA THR A 247 -40.33 -34.47 31.66
C THR A 247 -40.21 -34.90 33.12
N THR A 248 -39.27 -34.30 33.87
CA THR A 248 -39.29 -34.36 35.33
C THR A 248 -39.44 -32.94 35.86
N THR A 249 -40.63 -32.66 36.37
CA THR A 249 -41.03 -31.40 36.99
C THR A 249 -40.40 -31.30 38.38
N ALA A 250 -39.58 -30.28 38.62
CA ALA A 250 -39.16 -29.85 39.95
C ALA A 250 -39.36 -28.31 40.10
N PRO A 251 -39.69 -27.80 41.30
CA PRO A 251 -40.25 -26.46 41.48
C PRO A 251 -39.18 -25.34 41.41
N PRO A 252 -39.61 -24.08 41.21
CA PRO A 252 -38.72 -22.99 40.84
C PRO A 252 -37.88 -22.53 42.05
N THR A 253 -36.57 -22.42 41.85
CA THR A 253 -35.71 -21.67 42.77
C THR A 253 -35.33 -20.36 42.09
N THR A 254 -35.93 -19.28 42.57
CA THR A 254 -35.64 -17.89 42.21
C THR A 254 -34.22 -17.57 42.67
N THR A 255 -33.30 -17.33 41.73
CA THR A 255 -32.00 -16.72 42.05
C THR A 255 -31.86 -15.45 41.23
N THR A 256 -31.93 -14.33 41.95
CA THR A 256 -31.77 -12.96 41.50
C THR A 256 -30.36 -12.77 40.93
N LEU A 257 -30.24 -12.56 39.63
CA LEU A 257 -29.03 -12.05 38.98
C LEU A 257 -28.98 -10.51 39.09
N PRO A 258 -27.78 -9.90 39.15
CA PRO A 258 -27.62 -8.45 39.28
C PRO A 258 -28.04 -7.71 38.00
N PRO A 259 -28.48 -6.44 38.11
CA PRO A 259 -29.05 -5.69 37.00
C PRO A 259 -27.96 -5.18 36.05
N GLY A 260 -28.08 -5.44 34.73
CA GLY A 260 -27.20 -4.78 33.76
C GLY A 260 -27.27 -5.17 32.28
N VAL A 261 -27.69 -6.39 31.90
CA VAL A 261 -27.58 -6.83 30.49
C VAL A 261 -28.90 -6.60 29.74
N ASP A 262 -28.86 -5.70 28.76
CA ASP A 262 -29.89 -5.48 27.74
C ASP A 262 -29.84 -6.64 26.72
N PRO A 263 -30.95 -7.27 26.28
CA PRO A 263 -30.92 -8.55 25.55
C PRO A 263 -30.26 -8.57 24.16
N ALA A 264 -29.76 -7.45 23.62
CA ALA A 264 -29.37 -7.36 22.21
C ALA A 264 -27.88 -7.59 21.91
N TYR A 265 -26.94 -7.39 22.85
CA TYR A 265 -25.49 -7.55 22.58
C TYR A 265 -24.88 -8.66 23.46
N PRO A 266 -24.61 -9.87 22.90
CA PRO A 266 -24.33 -11.07 23.68
C PRO A 266 -22.85 -11.23 24.11
N PHE A 267 -22.07 -10.14 24.07
CA PHE A 267 -20.63 -10.20 24.32
C PHE A 267 -20.27 -9.71 25.72
N LEU A 268 -19.25 -10.32 26.31
CA LEU A 268 -18.71 -9.87 27.59
C LEU A 268 -18.03 -8.51 27.39
N PRO A 269 -18.18 -7.56 28.34
CA PRO A 269 -17.45 -6.31 28.30
C PRO A 269 -15.94 -6.56 28.16
N ASN A 270 -15.29 -5.75 27.32
CA ASN A 270 -13.84 -5.76 27.24
C ASN A 270 -13.25 -5.40 28.62
N GLY A 271 -12.04 -5.87 28.89
CA GLY A 271 -11.33 -5.45 30.10
C GLY A 271 -11.12 -3.92 30.14
N PRO A 272 -10.93 -3.33 31.32
CA PRO A 272 -10.90 -1.87 31.49
C PRO A 272 -9.79 -1.19 30.68
N CYS A 273 -8.64 -1.82 30.48
CA CYS A 273 -7.59 -1.26 29.63
C CYS A 273 -8.01 -1.27 28.17
N VAL A 274 -8.51 -2.40 27.67
CA VAL A 274 -8.92 -2.54 26.26
C VAL A 274 -10.11 -1.62 25.96
N SER A 275 -11.11 -1.55 26.83
CA SER A 275 -12.25 -0.65 26.64
C SER A 275 -11.84 0.82 26.72
N ASN A 276 -10.96 1.21 27.65
CA ASN A 276 -10.47 2.58 27.68
C ASN A 276 -9.66 2.93 26.42
N CYS A 277 -8.88 1.98 25.93
CA CYS A 277 -8.13 2.11 24.70
C CYS A 277 -9.04 2.34 23.48
N ILE A 278 -10.02 1.46 23.30
CA ILE A 278 -11.00 1.54 22.21
C ILE A 278 -11.80 2.84 22.30
N ASN A 279 -12.31 3.20 23.49
CA ASN A 279 -13.06 4.44 23.67
C ASN A 279 -12.21 5.70 23.49
N THR A 280 -10.94 5.71 23.89
CA THR A 280 -10.05 6.87 23.70
C THR A 280 -9.76 7.08 22.23
N VAL A 281 -9.37 6.02 21.52
CA VAL A 281 -9.12 6.08 20.07
C VAL A 281 -10.40 6.43 19.33
N GLY A 282 -11.50 5.75 19.66
CA GLY A 282 -12.82 6.01 19.09
C GLY A 282 -13.26 7.46 19.27
N LYS A 283 -13.18 8.02 20.48
CA LYS A 283 -13.54 9.42 20.76
C LYS A 283 -12.65 10.44 20.04
N SER A 284 -11.39 10.08 19.74
CA SER A 284 -10.50 10.92 18.95
C SER A 284 -10.91 11.01 17.47
N MET A 285 -11.60 10.00 16.95
CA MET A 285 -12.09 9.92 15.56
C MET A 285 -13.55 10.34 15.43
N PHE A 286 -14.34 10.03 16.45
CA PHE A 286 -15.78 10.24 16.50
C PHE A 286 -16.16 10.62 17.94
N PRO A 287 -16.43 11.90 18.25
CA PRO A 287 -16.63 12.38 19.62
C PRO A 287 -17.74 11.65 20.40
N ASN A 288 -18.73 11.11 19.69
CA ASN A 288 -19.86 10.36 20.23
C ASN A 288 -19.62 8.84 20.30
N PHE A 289 -18.39 8.39 20.05
CA PHE A 289 -18.02 6.98 20.09
C PHE A 289 -18.35 6.37 21.46
N SER A 290 -19.04 5.24 21.43
CA SER A 290 -19.40 4.49 22.63
C SER A 290 -19.51 3.00 22.32
N GLU A 291 -18.82 2.19 23.13
CA GLU A 291 -19.00 0.74 23.17
C GLU A 291 -20.22 0.31 24.01
N ASP A 292 -20.95 1.25 24.63
CA ASP A 292 -22.17 0.93 25.36
C ASP A 292 -23.28 0.50 24.38
N PRO A 293 -23.81 -0.74 24.47
CA PRO A 293 -24.89 -1.20 23.61
C PRO A 293 -26.16 -0.35 23.69
N LYS A 294 -26.33 0.44 24.75
CA LYS A 294 -27.46 1.36 24.94
C LYS A 294 -27.24 2.72 24.28
N SER A 295 -26.03 3.00 23.79
CA SER A 295 -25.74 4.25 23.10
C SER A 295 -26.47 4.32 21.76
N PRO A 296 -27.10 5.45 21.40
CA PRO A 296 -27.64 5.63 20.04
C PRO A 296 -26.55 5.58 18.96
N TYR A 297 -25.28 5.71 19.35
CA TYR A 297 -24.12 5.67 18.46
C TYR A 297 -23.40 4.31 18.44
N PHE A 298 -23.97 3.28 19.05
CA PHE A 298 -23.33 1.98 19.20
C PHE A 298 -22.96 1.35 17.84
N PHE A 299 -23.90 1.25 16.91
CA PHE A 299 -23.65 0.68 15.58
C PHE A 299 -22.67 1.52 14.74
N GLU A 300 -22.72 2.85 14.88
CA GLU A 300 -21.76 3.73 14.22
C GLU A 300 -20.36 3.52 14.79
N SER A 301 -20.22 3.35 16.11
CA SER A 301 -18.96 3.05 16.79
C SER A 301 -18.40 1.68 16.35
N LEU A 302 -19.25 0.66 16.27
CA LEU A 302 -18.87 -0.67 15.76
C LEU A 302 -18.42 -0.62 14.29
N SER A 303 -18.95 0.31 13.49
CA SER A 303 -18.54 0.47 12.08
C SER A 303 -17.07 0.85 11.92
N TYR A 304 -16.47 1.56 12.90
CA TYR A 304 -15.04 1.83 12.92
C TYR A 304 -14.20 0.56 13.15
N THR A 305 -14.79 -0.48 13.75
CA THR A 305 -14.11 -1.75 13.99
C THR A 305 -14.34 -2.73 12.84
N PHE A 306 -15.54 -2.75 12.24
CA PHE A 306 -16.02 -3.87 11.44
C PHE A 306 -16.34 -3.57 9.96
N ASP A 307 -16.41 -2.32 9.51
CA ASP A 307 -16.58 -1.98 8.07
C ASP A 307 -15.29 -2.22 7.28
N ARG A 308 -15.03 -3.49 6.93
CA ARG A 308 -13.83 -3.91 6.19
C ARG A 308 -13.64 -3.10 4.91
N GLY A 309 -12.39 -2.70 4.66
CA GLY A 309 -12.01 -1.93 3.46
C GLY A 309 -12.16 -0.42 3.60
N SER A 310 -12.83 0.09 4.64
CA SER A 310 -12.94 1.53 4.84
C SER A 310 -11.62 2.12 5.40
N PRO A 311 -11.21 3.33 4.98
CA PRO A 311 -10.05 4.02 5.57
C PRO A 311 -10.21 4.26 7.08
N LYS A 312 -11.44 4.60 7.54
CA LYS A 312 -11.75 4.79 8.97
C LYS A 312 -11.45 3.53 9.79
N THR A 313 -11.79 2.35 9.27
CA THR A 313 -11.54 1.08 9.98
C THR A 313 -10.05 0.76 10.05
N ARG A 314 -9.31 1.03 8.97
CA ARG A 314 -7.86 0.82 8.97
C ARG A 314 -7.13 1.73 9.96
N GLU A 315 -7.51 3.00 9.98
CA GLU A 315 -6.92 3.98 10.90
C GLU A 315 -7.27 3.65 12.35
N PHE A 316 -8.55 3.35 12.62
CA PHE A 316 -9.03 2.98 13.94
C PHE A 316 -8.33 1.71 14.45
N MET A 317 -8.33 0.62 13.67
CA MET A 317 -7.71 -0.64 14.09
C MET A 317 -6.19 -0.52 14.29
N SER A 318 -5.51 0.32 13.51
CA SER A 318 -4.09 0.62 13.69
C SER A 318 -3.81 1.34 15.02
N ALA A 319 -4.63 2.37 15.32
CA ALA A 319 -4.52 3.13 16.56
C ALA A 319 -4.91 2.30 17.80
N VAL A 320 -5.99 1.51 17.70
CA VAL A 320 -6.39 0.56 18.74
C VAL A 320 -5.30 -0.49 18.97
N GLY A 321 -4.73 -1.08 17.91
CA GLY A 321 -3.65 -2.06 18.05
C GLY A 321 -2.40 -1.51 18.75
N SER A 322 -2.00 -0.28 18.42
CA SER A 322 -0.87 0.40 19.06
C SER A 322 -1.10 0.64 20.56
N CYS A 323 -2.34 0.91 20.94
CA CYS A 323 -2.73 1.17 22.33
C CYS A 323 -2.98 -0.14 23.11
N GLN A 324 -3.61 -1.14 22.50
CA GLN A 324 -3.81 -2.49 23.07
C GLN A 324 -2.50 -3.21 23.37
N GLY A 325 -1.41 -2.91 22.64
CA GLY A 325 -0.08 -3.42 22.94
C GLY A 325 0.43 -3.12 24.36
N LYS A 326 -0.20 -2.16 25.07
CA LYS A 326 0.09 -1.83 26.47
C LYS A 326 -0.88 -2.46 27.48
N CYS A 327 -1.93 -3.14 27.01
CA CYS A 327 -2.93 -3.76 27.86
C CYS A 327 -2.52 -5.15 28.36
N PRO A 328 -3.04 -5.59 29.51
CA PRO A 328 -2.79 -6.93 30.02
C PRO A 328 -3.17 -8.02 29.01
N LEU A 329 -2.34 -9.05 28.91
CA LEU A 329 -2.52 -10.15 27.95
C LEU A 329 -3.91 -10.80 28.06
N ALA A 330 -4.45 -10.93 29.28
CA ALA A 330 -5.77 -11.52 29.51
C ALA A 330 -6.91 -10.69 28.89
N GLU A 331 -6.82 -9.37 28.91
CA GLU A 331 -7.83 -8.49 28.30
C GLU A 331 -7.74 -8.50 26.77
N ASN A 332 -6.51 -8.45 26.24
CA ASN A 332 -6.27 -8.59 24.80
C ASN A 332 -6.75 -9.95 24.27
N LYS A 333 -6.54 -11.02 25.05
CA LYS A 333 -7.05 -12.35 24.73
C LYS A 333 -8.58 -12.37 24.70
N LEU A 334 -9.25 -11.79 25.71
CA LEU A 334 -10.71 -11.70 25.75
C LEU A 334 -11.28 -10.94 24.55
N TYR A 335 -10.67 -9.82 24.16
CA TYR A 335 -11.06 -9.05 22.98
C TYR A 335 -10.87 -9.87 21.69
N SER A 336 -9.70 -10.50 21.53
CA SER A 336 -9.39 -11.33 20.37
C SER A 336 -10.30 -12.55 20.25
N ASP A 337 -10.64 -13.20 21.37
CA ASP A 337 -11.52 -14.38 21.41
C ASP A 337 -12.95 -14.03 20.99
N GLN A 338 -13.41 -12.79 21.27
CA GLN A 338 -14.75 -12.32 20.92
C GLN A 338 -14.83 -11.59 19.58
N TYR A 339 -13.72 -11.12 19.02
CA TYR A 339 -13.68 -10.23 17.85
C TYR A 339 -14.45 -10.78 16.64
N LEU A 340 -14.24 -12.06 16.28
CA LEU A 340 -14.91 -12.65 15.12
C LEU A 340 -16.42 -12.77 15.33
N ALA A 341 -16.84 -13.21 16.52
CA ALA A 341 -18.26 -13.32 16.84
C ALA A 341 -18.94 -11.93 16.91
N GLN A 342 -18.25 -10.91 17.42
CA GLN A 342 -18.71 -9.52 17.38
C GLN A 342 -18.88 -9.00 15.94
N TYR A 343 -17.94 -9.35 15.05
CA TYR A 343 -18.03 -9.02 13.63
C TYR A 343 -19.24 -9.67 12.97
N GLU A 344 -19.45 -10.97 13.16
CA GLU A 344 -20.60 -11.69 12.60
C GLU A 344 -21.93 -11.13 13.12
N TRP A 345 -22.00 -10.83 14.42
CA TRP A 345 -23.16 -10.19 15.01
C TRP A 345 -23.39 -8.79 14.42
N TYR A 346 -22.33 -7.99 14.24
CA TYR A 346 -22.43 -6.68 13.62
C TYR A 346 -22.97 -6.75 12.19
N GLU A 347 -22.44 -7.65 11.35
CA GLU A 347 -22.91 -7.82 9.97
C GLU A 347 -24.38 -8.26 9.92
N ALA A 348 -24.81 -9.11 10.86
CA ALA A 348 -26.19 -9.58 10.94
C ALA A 348 -27.17 -8.49 11.42
N ASN A 349 -26.72 -7.56 12.26
CA ASN A 349 -27.60 -6.61 12.96
C ASN A 349 -27.42 -5.15 12.53
N LYS A 350 -26.39 -4.79 11.75
CA LYS A 350 -26.17 -3.40 11.33
C LYS A 350 -27.39 -2.87 10.57
N PRO A 351 -27.76 -1.59 10.77
CA PRO A 351 -28.88 -0.99 10.05
C PRO A 351 -28.73 -1.17 8.54
N LYS A 352 -29.65 -1.92 7.94
CA LYS A 352 -29.72 -2.03 6.48
C LYS A 352 -30.18 -0.69 5.94
N THR A 353 -29.43 -0.11 5.00
CA THR A 353 -29.83 1.10 4.29
C THR A 353 -31.09 0.80 3.49
N THR A 354 -32.26 1.10 4.05
CA THR A 354 -33.53 1.01 3.35
C THR A 354 -33.57 2.11 2.31
N THR A 355 -33.33 1.76 1.05
CA THR A 355 -33.69 2.60 -0.09
C THR A 355 -35.21 2.61 -0.17
N THR A 356 -35.86 3.53 0.55
CA THR A 356 -37.30 3.75 0.43
C THR A 356 -37.58 4.30 -0.97
N GLY A 357 -38.00 3.43 -1.88
CA GLY A 357 -38.49 3.80 -3.19
C GLY A 357 -39.71 4.73 -3.03
N VAL A 358 -39.58 5.96 -3.50
CA VAL A 358 -40.71 6.86 -3.70
C VAL A 358 -41.49 6.35 -4.93
N PRO A 359 -42.81 6.05 -4.83
CA PRO A 359 -43.60 5.63 -5.98
C PRO A 359 -43.76 6.78 -6.99
N PRO A 360 -44.01 6.48 -8.28
CA PRO A 360 -43.97 7.47 -9.34
C PRO A 360 -45.14 8.46 -9.21
N VAL A 361 -44.82 9.74 -9.02
CA VAL A 361 -45.79 10.83 -9.17
C VAL A 361 -45.87 11.17 -10.65
N THR A 362 -46.98 10.78 -11.28
CA THR A 362 -47.38 11.25 -12.60
C THR A 362 -47.73 12.73 -12.49
N THR A 363 -46.87 13.61 -13.00
CA THR A 363 -47.22 15.03 -13.18
C THR A 363 -47.23 15.34 -14.67
N THR A 364 -48.44 15.48 -15.21
CA THR A 364 -48.71 15.93 -16.58
C THR A 364 -48.23 17.36 -16.73
N ALA A 365 -47.17 17.59 -17.51
CA ALA A 365 -46.74 18.92 -17.92
C ALA A 365 -47.27 19.24 -19.32
N THR A 366 -48.26 20.13 -19.40
CA THR A 366 -48.76 20.73 -20.63
C THR A 366 -47.71 21.69 -21.17
N THR A 367 -47.13 21.37 -22.32
CA THR A 367 -46.29 22.30 -23.10
C THR A 367 -47.18 23.28 -23.87
N THR A 368 -47.11 24.57 -23.52
CA THR A 368 -47.56 25.66 -24.40
C THR A 368 -46.36 26.56 -24.69
N SER A 369 -46.08 26.70 -25.98
CA SER A 369 -44.95 27.43 -26.57
C SER A 369 -45.26 28.93 -26.79
N GLY A 370 -44.29 29.78 -26.42
CA GLY A 370 -44.03 31.11 -27.02
C GLY A 370 -44.32 32.33 -26.13
N PRO A 371 -43.77 33.53 -26.45
CA PRO A 371 -42.47 33.86 -27.02
C PRO A 371 -41.62 34.76 -26.08
N ILE A 372 -40.35 34.93 -26.43
CA ILE A 372 -39.33 35.77 -25.77
C ILE A 372 -39.74 37.26 -25.78
N PRO A 373 -39.55 38.00 -24.67
CA PRO A 373 -39.27 39.43 -24.70
C PRO A 373 -37.81 39.74 -24.32
N THR A 374 -37.15 40.45 -25.23
CA THR A 374 -35.92 41.21 -25.03
C THR A 374 -36.15 42.39 -24.10
N GLY A 375 -35.37 42.51 -23.02
CA GLY A 375 -35.29 43.73 -22.20
C GLY A 375 -34.49 43.51 -20.92
N PRO A 376 -33.50 44.37 -20.59
CA PRO A 376 -32.59 44.16 -19.46
C PRO A 376 -33.22 44.67 -18.17
N VAL A 377 -33.47 43.78 -17.21
CA VAL A 377 -33.80 44.16 -15.83
C VAL A 377 -33.00 43.27 -14.89
N ASN A 378 -31.94 43.83 -14.32
CA ASN A 378 -31.29 43.30 -13.12
C ASN A 378 -32.24 43.45 -11.92
N PRO A 379 -32.35 42.43 -11.05
CA PRO A 379 -32.53 42.65 -9.62
C PRO A 379 -31.34 42.08 -8.82
N PRO A 380 -31.09 42.60 -7.60
CA PRO A 380 -29.85 42.40 -6.87
C PRO A 380 -29.82 41.04 -6.18
N GLY A 381 -29.09 40.10 -6.76
CA GLY A 381 -28.67 38.86 -6.10
C GLY A 381 -27.33 38.45 -6.70
N GLY A 382 -26.24 38.78 -6.02
CA GLY A 382 -24.87 38.57 -6.48
C GLY A 382 -24.48 37.09 -6.54
N GLY A 383 -25.03 36.35 -7.49
CA GLY A 383 -24.61 34.99 -7.82
C GLY A 383 -23.28 35.01 -8.56
N PHE A 384 -22.41 34.03 -8.28
CA PHE A 384 -21.18 33.86 -9.03
C PHE A 384 -21.48 33.48 -10.49
N ASN A 385 -20.85 34.16 -11.45
CA ASN A 385 -20.88 33.73 -12.84
C ASN A 385 -19.97 32.50 -12.99
N TYR A 386 -20.55 31.29 -12.95
CA TYR A 386 -19.85 30.02 -13.11
C TYR A 386 -19.90 29.58 -14.58
N PRO A 387 -18.82 29.76 -15.36
CA PRO A 387 -18.85 29.70 -16.83
C PRO A 387 -18.67 28.27 -17.38
N PHE A 388 -19.01 27.25 -16.60
CA PHE A 388 -18.77 25.85 -16.95
C PHE A 388 -20.08 25.17 -17.33
N LYS A 389 -20.00 24.24 -18.29
CA LYS A 389 -21.16 23.42 -18.65
C LYS A 389 -21.50 22.53 -17.46
N PRO A 390 -22.80 22.35 -17.14
CA PRO A 390 -23.22 21.37 -16.14
C PRO A 390 -22.62 20.01 -16.46
N ASN A 391 -22.18 19.30 -15.42
CA ASN A 391 -21.83 17.89 -15.54
C ASN A 391 -23.08 17.12 -16.00
N GLY A 392 -22.88 15.98 -16.67
CA GLY A 392 -24.00 15.10 -16.99
C GLY A 392 -24.65 14.51 -15.73
N GLN A 393 -25.81 13.88 -15.90
CA GLN A 393 -26.65 13.47 -14.76
C GLN A 393 -25.95 12.44 -13.87
N CYS A 394 -25.16 11.53 -14.44
CA CYS A 394 -24.44 10.53 -13.66
C CYS A 394 -23.32 11.16 -12.85
N VAL A 395 -22.46 11.97 -13.49
CA VAL A 395 -21.34 12.62 -12.81
C VAL A 395 -21.84 13.57 -11.72
N SER A 396 -22.84 14.42 -12.03
CA SER A 396 -23.42 15.32 -11.03
C SER A 396 -24.14 14.56 -9.92
N GLY A 397 -24.80 13.44 -10.22
CA GLY A 397 -25.39 12.57 -9.22
C GLY A 397 -24.34 12.00 -8.26
N CYS A 398 -23.18 11.61 -8.79
CA CYS A 398 -22.06 11.10 -8.01
C CYS A 398 -21.39 12.14 -7.12
N THR A 399 -21.02 13.29 -7.68
CA THR A 399 -20.41 14.38 -6.91
C THR A 399 -21.37 14.92 -5.86
N ASN A 400 -22.66 15.07 -6.16
CA ASN A 400 -23.67 15.46 -5.16
C ASN A 400 -23.85 14.39 -4.09
N LYS A 401 -23.88 13.10 -4.43
CA LYS A 401 -24.01 12.01 -3.45
C LYS A 401 -22.83 11.98 -2.48
N VAL A 402 -21.61 12.02 -3.01
CA VAL A 402 -20.37 12.01 -2.21
C VAL A 402 -20.23 13.30 -1.42
N GLY A 403 -20.49 14.44 -2.06
CA GLY A 403 -20.45 15.74 -1.43
C GLY A 403 -21.43 15.85 -0.27
N LYS A 404 -22.69 15.43 -0.44
CA LYS A 404 -23.70 15.43 0.63
C LYS A 404 -23.36 14.50 1.80
N ALA A 405 -22.66 13.40 1.52
CA ALA A 405 -22.18 12.49 2.58
C ALA A 405 -21.06 13.13 3.44
N MET A 406 -20.31 14.09 2.89
CA MET A 406 -19.24 14.80 3.61
C MET A 406 -19.70 16.13 4.20
N PHE A 407 -20.65 16.77 3.53
CA PHE A 407 -21.19 18.08 3.86
C PHE A 407 -22.67 18.11 3.46
N PRO A 408 -23.63 18.02 4.40
CA PRO A 408 -25.05 17.86 4.08
C PRO A 408 -25.64 18.93 3.15
N ASN A 409 -25.07 20.14 3.17
CA ASN A 409 -25.48 21.27 2.34
C ASN A 409 -24.71 21.37 1.01
N TYR A 410 -23.95 20.34 0.64
CA TYR A 410 -23.21 20.31 -0.62
C TYR A 410 -24.14 20.53 -1.80
N SER A 411 -23.74 21.44 -2.70
CA SER A 411 -24.47 21.76 -3.91
C SER A 411 -23.51 22.20 -5.02
N GLU A 412 -23.71 21.64 -6.21
CA GLU A 412 -23.07 22.10 -7.45
C GLU A 412 -23.85 23.23 -8.14
N ASP A 413 -24.99 23.67 -7.60
CA ASP A 413 -25.74 24.80 -8.14
C ASP A 413 -24.99 26.10 -7.87
N PRO A 414 -24.56 26.86 -8.90
CA PRO A 414 -23.88 28.15 -8.72
C PRO A 414 -24.70 29.20 -7.96
N LYS A 415 -26.01 29.01 -7.84
CA LYS A 415 -26.92 29.87 -7.06
C LYS A 415 -27.02 29.47 -5.59
N SER A 416 -26.49 28.31 -5.21
CA SER A 416 -26.49 27.86 -3.82
C SER A 416 -25.58 28.74 -2.97
N PRO A 417 -25.99 29.17 -1.76
CA PRO A 417 -25.09 29.85 -0.82
C PRO A 417 -23.90 28.96 -0.40
N TYR A 418 -24.01 27.65 -0.62
CA TYR A 418 -22.98 26.67 -0.29
C TYR A 418 -22.09 26.28 -1.48
N PHE A 419 -22.24 26.92 -2.64
CA PHE A 419 -21.54 26.54 -3.86
C PHE A 419 -20.01 26.60 -3.72
N ILE A 420 -19.47 27.75 -3.27
CA ILE A 420 -18.02 27.93 -3.09
C ILE A 420 -17.47 26.97 -2.02
N GLN A 421 -18.23 26.75 -0.94
CA GLN A 421 -17.84 25.79 0.10
C GLN A 421 -17.82 24.36 -0.43
N SER A 422 -18.76 24.00 -1.31
CA SER A 422 -18.81 22.69 -1.98
C SER A 422 -17.60 22.49 -2.89
N LEU A 423 -17.23 23.52 -3.66
CA LEU A 423 -16.04 23.48 -4.51
C LEU A 423 -14.72 23.35 -3.72
N ALA A 424 -14.68 23.78 -2.46
CA ALA A 424 -13.49 23.61 -1.61
C ALA A 424 -13.15 22.13 -1.40
N TYR A 425 -14.17 21.28 -1.22
CA TYR A 425 -13.99 19.83 -1.13
C TYR A 425 -13.39 19.26 -2.41
N THR A 426 -13.67 19.85 -3.58
CA THR A 426 -13.15 19.36 -4.86
C THR A 426 -11.75 19.89 -5.18
N PHE A 427 -11.41 21.11 -4.77
CA PHE A 427 -10.27 21.85 -5.32
C PHE A 427 -9.18 22.28 -4.32
N GLU A 428 -9.43 22.27 -3.01
CA GLU A 428 -8.40 22.64 -2.01
C GLU A 428 -7.39 21.52 -1.78
N SER A 429 -6.33 21.54 -2.58
CA SER A 429 -5.19 20.63 -2.43
C SER A 429 -4.61 20.70 -1.02
N GLY A 430 -4.45 19.54 -0.39
CA GLY A 430 -3.88 19.41 0.96
C GLY A 430 -4.91 19.21 2.07
N SER A 431 -6.21 19.37 1.80
CA SER A 431 -7.24 18.99 2.77
C SER A 431 -7.48 17.47 2.75
N PRO A 432 -7.59 16.78 3.91
CA PRO A 432 -8.01 15.38 3.97
C PRO A 432 -9.36 15.14 3.29
N ASN A 433 -10.24 16.14 3.35
CA ASN A 433 -11.54 16.13 2.73
C ASN A 433 -11.47 16.10 1.20
N THR A 434 -10.50 16.78 0.58
CA THR A 434 -10.33 16.77 -0.86
C THR A 434 -9.82 15.44 -1.37
N GLY A 435 -8.86 14.82 -0.67
CA GLY A 435 -8.41 13.46 -1.01
C GLY A 435 -9.55 12.44 -0.94
N LYS A 436 -10.35 12.49 0.13
CA LYS A 436 -11.51 11.61 0.32
C LYS A 436 -12.60 11.87 -0.73
N PHE A 437 -12.97 13.13 -0.97
CA PHE A 437 -13.97 13.50 -1.98
C PHE A 437 -13.55 13.01 -3.37
N MET A 438 -12.32 13.29 -3.80
CA MET A 438 -11.84 12.89 -5.12
C MET A 438 -11.78 11.37 -5.29
N THR A 439 -11.45 10.64 -4.22
CA THR A 439 -11.44 9.17 -4.23
C THR A 439 -12.86 8.61 -4.33
N ASP A 440 -13.76 9.02 -3.44
CA ASP A 440 -15.13 8.50 -3.38
C ASP A 440 -15.94 8.91 -4.62
N ALA A 441 -15.76 10.15 -5.08
CA ALA A 441 -16.39 10.65 -6.30
C ALA A 441 -15.82 9.97 -7.54
N GLY A 442 -14.51 9.69 -7.59
CA GLY A 442 -13.87 8.92 -8.66
C GLY A 442 -14.41 7.50 -8.76
N ILE A 443 -14.54 6.79 -7.62
CA ILE A 443 -15.16 5.46 -7.56
C ILE A 443 -16.60 5.52 -8.05
N CYS A 444 -17.38 6.50 -7.59
CA CYS A 444 -18.76 6.67 -8.03
C CYS A 444 -18.87 6.98 -9.53
N MET A 445 -17.98 7.82 -10.05
CA MET A 445 -17.97 8.21 -11.47
C MET A 445 -17.52 7.09 -12.40
N GLY A 446 -16.80 6.07 -11.90
CA GLY A 446 -16.33 4.92 -12.68
C GLY A 446 -17.37 4.36 -13.67
N PRO A 447 -18.58 3.98 -13.23
CA PRO A 447 -19.66 3.49 -14.10
C PRO A 447 -20.37 4.55 -14.97
N CYS A 448 -20.08 5.85 -14.83
CA CYS A 448 -20.78 6.88 -15.60
C CYS A 448 -20.49 6.81 -17.12
N PRO A 449 -21.36 7.34 -17.98
CA PRO A 449 -21.09 7.45 -19.40
C PRO A 449 -19.76 8.16 -19.68
N LYS A 450 -19.03 7.67 -20.70
CA LYS A 450 -17.66 8.15 -20.99
C LYS A 450 -17.63 9.63 -21.33
N ASP A 451 -18.60 10.11 -22.10
CA ASP A 451 -18.74 11.51 -22.49
C ASP A 451 -18.96 12.44 -21.29
N GLU A 452 -19.72 12.01 -20.27
CA GLU A 452 -19.86 12.80 -19.03
C GLU A 452 -18.56 12.88 -18.23
N ARG A 453 -17.83 11.76 -18.10
CA ARG A 453 -16.52 11.73 -17.42
C ARG A 453 -15.50 12.57 -18.17
N ASP A 454 -15.44 12.45 -19.49
CA ASP A 454 -14.52 13.20 -20.34
C ASP A 454 -14.80 14.71 -20.23
N LEU A 455 -16.08 15.12 -20.18
CA LEU A 455 -16.48 16.52 -19.93
C LEU A 455 -16.03 17.02 -18.55
N TYR A 456 -16.19 16.21 -17.50
CA TYR A 456 -15.73 16.56 -16.14
C TYR A 456 -14.21 16.73 -16.09
N ILE A 457 -13.46 15.77 -16.64
CA ILE A 457 -11.99 15.80 -16.70
C ILE A 457 -11.51 17.02 -17.51
N ALA A 458 -12.12 17.28 -18.67
CA ALA A 458 -11.75 18.40 -19.52
C ALA A 458 -11.97 19.77 -18.85
N GLN A 459 -13.04 19.92 -18.06
CA GLN A 459 -13.35 21.17 -17.37
C GLN A 459 -12.60 21.33 -16.04
N TYR A 460 -12.14 20.25 -15.41
CA TYR A 460 -11.55 20.26 -14.07
C TYR A 460 -10.42 21.28 -13.86
N PRO A 461 -9.41 21.42 -14.75
CA PRO A 461 -8.35 22.42 -14.56
C PRO A 461 -8.87 23.85 -14.58
N ALA A 462 -9.82 24.14 -15.46
CA ALA A 462 -10.41 25.47 -15.60
C ALA A 462 -11.36 25.80 -14.43
N GLN A 463 -12.13 24.83 -13.96
CA GLN A 463 -12.96 24.96 -12.75
C GLN A 463 -12.10 25.23 -11.51
N LYS A 464 -10.98 24.52 -11.36
CA LYS A 464 -10.02 24.73 -10.27
C LYS A 464 -9.39 26.13 -10.33
N ALA A 465 -9.00 26.59 -11.52
CA ALA A 465 -8.47 27.94 -11.71
C ALA A 465 -9.51 29.01 -11.35
N TRP A 466 -10.75 28.84 -11.80
CA TRP A 466 -11.86 29.72 -11.46
C TRP A 466 -12.14 29.74 -9.96
N TYR A 467 -12.20 28.58 -9.31
CA TYR A 467 -12.40 28.47 -7.86
C TYR A 467 -11.31 29.22 -7.09
N ASN A 468 -10.03 29.00 -7.43
CA ASN A 468 -8.93 29.69 -6.76
C ASN A 468 -8.99 31.21 -6.91
N ALA A 469 -9.48 31.72 -8.04
CA ALA A 469 -9.67 33.15 -8.27
C ALA A 469 -10.88 33.74 -7.49
N ASN A 470 -11.91 32.92 -7.22
CA ASN A 470 -13.18 33.40 -6.67
C ASN A 470 -13.44 33.01 -5.21
N LYS A 471 -12.65 32.09 -4.63
CA LYS A 471 -12.91 31.54 -3.27
C LYS A 471 -12.87 32.57 -2.14
N ASN A 472 -12.21 33.71 -2.36
CA ASN A 472 -12.14 34.81 -1.40
C ASN A 472 -13.17 35.93 -1.68
N GLY A 473 -14.04 35.77 -2.68
CA GLY A 473 -14.92 36.82 -3.22
C GLY A 473 -16.14 37.22 -2.39
N GLY A 474 -16.27 36.78 -1.12
CA GLY A 474 -17.29 37.30 -0.20
C GLY A 474 -18.76 36.99 -0.54
N GLY A 475 -19.05 35.89 -1.23
CA GLY A 475 -20.43 35.44 -1.49
C GLY A 475 -21.14 35.03 -0.20
N VAL A 476 -22.31 35.63 0.05
CA VAL A 476 -23.26 35.42 1.16
C VAL A 476 -23.15 34.07 1.89
N ASN A 477 -22.60 34.13 3.12
CA ASN A 477 -22.83 33.10 4.14
C ASN A 477 -24.33 33.07 4.51
N PRO A 478 -24.95 31.89 4.68
CA PRO A 478 -26.30 31.79 5.25
C PRO A 478 -26.29 32.20 6.74
N PRO A 479 -27.42 32.74 7.25
CA PRO A 479 -27.46 33.39 8.56
C PRO A 479 -27.27 32.40 9.72
N ALA A 480 -26.32 32.70 10.59
CA ALA A 480 -26.22 32.08 11.90
C ALA A 480 -27.46 32.47 12.74
N THR A 481 -28.13 31.49 13.34
CA THR A 481 -29.20 31.72 14.32
C THR A 481 -28.56 32.17 15.65
N ASN A 482 -29.03 33.30 16.18
CA ASN A 482 -28.39 34.21 17.15
C ASN A 482 -28.18 33.68 18.58
N THR A 483 -27.21 34.26 19.34
CA THR A 483 -27.47 35.30 20.39
C THR A 483 -26.18 36.04 20.82
N ALA A 484 -26.30 37.38 20.93
CA ALA A 484 -25.48 38.39 21.64
C ALA A 484 -24.49 39.30 20.87
N THR A 485 -24.89 40.59 20.85
CA THR A 485 -24.42 41.86 20.24
C THR A 485 -23.04 42.36 20.74
N THR A 486 -22.20 43.09 19.98
CA THR A 486 -22.11 44.59 19.84
C THR A 486 -20.91 44.92 18.88
N PRO A 487 -20.87 46.06 18.14
CA PRO A 487 -20.29 46.12 16.79
C PRO A 487 -18.83 46.64 16.73
N ALA A 488 -18.08 46.23 15.70
CA ALA A 488 -16.83 46.86 15.32
C ALA A 488 -16.75 47.10 13.80
N THR A 489 -16.50 48.35 13.46
CA THR A 489 -16.31 48.93 12.13
C THR A 489 -14.97 48.46 11.55
N THR A 490 -14.95 48.01 10.29
CA THR A 490 -13.69 47.69 9.59
C THR A 490 -13.56 48.57 8.34
N THR A 491 -12.50 49.37 8.30
CA THR A 491 -12.03 50.10 7.12
C THR A 491 -10.89 49.29 6.49
N SER A 492 -11.01 48.97 5.21
CA SER A 492 -10.03 48.21 4.42
C SER A 492 -8.84 49.07 4.00
N GLY A 493 -7.62 48.63 4.30
CA GLY A 493 -6.35 49.13 3.75
C GLY A 493 -5.48 47.98 3.23
N PRO A 494 -4.58 48.23 2.26
CA PRO A 494 -3.90 47.19 1.47
C PRO A 494 -2.79 46.46 2.22
N VAL A 495 -2.59 45.19 1.86
CA VAL A 495 -1.57 44.26 2.39
C VAL A 495 -0.16 44.69 1.95
N PRO A 496 0.80 44.90 2.88
CA PRO A 496 2.21 45.16 2.54
C PRO A 496 2.99 43.86 2.26
N THR A 497 3.78 43.86 1.19
CA THR A 497 4.68 42.78 0.74
C THR A 497 6.14 43.01 1.20
N GLY A 498 6.38 43.07 2.52
CA GLY A 498 7.74 43.21 3.09
C GLY A 498 8.01 42.25 4.27
N PRO A 499 9.29 41.99 4.63
CA PRO A 499 9.64 41.13 5.76
C PRO A 499 9.11 41.71 7.07
N VAL A 500 8.37 40.90 7.83
CA VAL A 500 7.91 41.25 9.17
C VAL A 500 9.08 41.04 10.14
N ASN A 501 9.65 42.11 10.70
CA ASN A 501 10.51 41.99 11.87
C ASN A 501 9.62 41.59 13.07
N PRO A 502 9.93 40.49 13.79
CA PRO A 502 9.18 40.15 15.00
C PRO A 502 9.46 41.18 16.12
N PRO A 503 8.55 41.31 17.11
CA PRO A 503 8.80 42.12 18.30
C PRO A 503 10.08 41.63 18.98
N SER A 504 10.91 42.55 19.49
CA SER A 504 12.16 42.23 20.20
C SER A 504 11.98 41.49 21.53
N GLY A 505 10.75 41.10 21.89
CA GLY A 505 10.45 40.20 23.00
C GLY A 505 10.15 38.81 22.44
N GLY A 506 11.07 37.86 22.61
CA GLY A 506 10.90 36.46 22.19
C GLY A 506 9.62 35.82 22.76
N PHE A 507 9.21 34.70 22.18
CA PHE A 507 8.04 33.96 22.67
C PHE A 507 8.29 33.45 24.10
N ASN A 508 7.31 33.62 24.99
CA ASN A 508 7.34 32.96 26.30
C ASN A 508 7.06 31.46 26.08
N TYR A 509 8.12 30.67 25.89
CA TYR A 509 8.08 29.22 25.71
C TYR A 509 8.22 28.54 27.08
N PRO A 510 7.12 28.04 27.69
CA PRO A 510 7.08 27.65 29.10
C PRO A 510 7.65 26.25 29.37
N PHE A 511 8.37 25.67 28.41
CA PHE A 511 8.84 24.29 28.45
C PHE A 511 10.30 24.24 28.89
N LYS A 512 10.65 23.21 29.65
CA LYS A 512 12.05 23.00 30.03
C LYS A 512 12.83 22.66 28.76
N PRO A 513 14.06 23.19 28.58
CA PRO A 513 14.94 22.75 27.51
C PRO A 513 15.05 21.23 27.51
N ASN A 514 15.04 20.63 26.32
CA ASN A 514 15.35 19.22 26.21
C ASN A 514 16.79 18.98 26.69
N GLY A 515 17.10 17.75 27.08
CA GLY A 515 18.47 17.38 27.40
C GLY A 515 19.40 17.50 26.18
N GLN A 516 20.71 17.52 26.42
CA GLN A 516 21.69 17.83 25.37
C GLN A 516 21.66 16.83 24.21
N CYS A 517 21.37 15.56 24.49
CA CYS A 517 21.28 14.54 23.45
C CYS A 517 20.03 14.76 22.58
N VAL A 518 18.86 14.92 23.20
CA VAL A 518 17.61 15.15 22.47
C VAL A 518 17.68 16.43 21.64
N SER A 519 18.11 17.54 22.24
CA SER A 519 18.32 18.80 21.50
C SER A 519 19.38 18.68 20.42
N GLY A 520 20.44 17.89 20.64
CA GLY A 520 21.45 17.61 19.62
C GLY A 520 20.84 16.88 18.42
N CYS A 521 19.98 15.90 18.66
CA CYS A 521 19.29 15.13 17.64
C CYS A 521 18.30 15.97 16.82
N THR A 522 17.41 16.70 17.48
CA THR A 522 16.43 17.57 16.81
C THR A 522 17.12 18.71 16.05
N ASN A 523 18.16 19.35 16.61
CA ASN A 523 18.93 20.37 15.89
C ASN A 523 19.70 19.79 14.71
N LYS A 524 20.30 18.59 14.83
CA LYS A 524 21.04 17.95 13.72
C LYS A 524 20.11 17.65 12.55
N VAL A 525 18.96 17.02 12.82
CA VAL A 525 17.97 16.66 11.80
C VAL A 525 17.29 17.91 11.24
N GLY A 526 16.90 18.82 12.12
CA GLY A 526 16.27 20.09 11.76
C GLY A 526 17.16 20.94 10.86
N LYS A 527 18.45 21.10 11.19
CA LYS A 527 19.41 21.85 10.35
C LYS A 527 19.69 21.19 9.01
N ALA A 528 19.63 19.86 8.94
CA ALA A 528 19.75 19.14 7.68
C ALA A 528 18.56 19.38 6.74
N MET A 529 17.37 19.66 7.29
CA MET A 529 16.14 19.92 6.52
C MET A 529 15.90 21.42 6.27
N PHE A 530 16.32 22.25 7.22
CA PHE A 530 16.17 23.70 7.20
C PHE A 530 17.40 24.33 7.87
N PRO A 531 18.34 24.94 7.12
CA PRO A 531 19.61 25.42 7.67
C PRO A 531 19.48 26.38 8.87
N ASN A 532 18.37 27.11 8.94
CA ASN A 532 18.07 28.07 10.00
C ASN A 532 17.24 27.46 11.16
N TYR A 533 17.10 26.14 11.21
CA TYR A 533 16.40 25.44 12.27
C TYR A 533 17.01 25.78 13.63
N SER A 534 16.14 26.11 14.58
CA SER A 534 16.53 26.47 15.94
C SER A 534 15.44 26.13 16.93
N GLU A 535 15.83 25.45 18.01
CA GLU A 535 14.99 25.25 19.19
C GLU A 535 15.08 26.41 20.18
N ASP A 536 15.86 27.47 19.89
CA ASP A 536 15.93 28.65 20.75
C ASP A 536 14.63 29.47 20.62
N PRO A 537 13.84 29.66 21.68
CA PRO A 537 12.62 30.47 21.65
C PRO A 537 12.83 31.93 21.23
N LYS A 538 14.08 32.41 21.29
CA LYS A 538 14.47 33.75 20.83
C LYS A 538 14.82 33.80 19.34
N SER A 539 14.99 32.65 18.69
CA SER A 539 15.28 32.59 17.25
C SER A 539 14.07 33.08 16.44
N PRO A 540 14.28 33.93 15.41
CA PRO A 540 13.21 34.30 14.50
C PRO A 540 12.63 33.09 13.74
N TYR A 541 13.34 31.95 13.76
CA TYR A 541 12.95 30.70 13.10
C TYR A 541 12.31 29.69 14.05
N PHE A 542 12.07 30.04 15.31
CA PHE A 542 11.59 29.09 16.33
C PHE A 542 10.24 28.46 15.95
N ILE A 543 9.22 29.27 15.64
CA ILE A 543 7.89 28.77 15.25
C ILE A 543 7.95 27.93 13.98
N GLN A 544 8.77 28.35 13.01
CA GLN A 544 8.98 27.60 11.78
C GLN A 544 9.67 26.25 12.04
N SER A 545 10.59 26.19 13.00
CA SER A 545 11.27 24.96 13.43
C SER A 545 10.31 24.00 14.14
N LEU A 546 9.41 24.53 14.97
CA LEU A 546 8.35 23.73 15.62
C LEU A 546 7.34 23.16 14.60
N ALA A 547 7.11 23.82 13.46
CA ALA A 547 6.23 23.31 12.42
C ALA A 547 6.67 21.93 11.89
N TYR A 548 7.98 21.71 11.71
CA TYR A 548 8.54 20.42 11.32
C TYR A 548 8.32 19.32 12.37
N THR A 549 8.08 19.70 13.62
CA THR A 549 7.84 18.75 14.72
C THR A 549 6.33 18.47 14.88
N PHE A 550 5.48 19.48 14.69
CA PHE A 550 4.08 19.41 15.13
C PHE A 550 3.02 19.45 14.02
N GLU A 551 3.33 19.92 12.81
CA GLU A 551 2.35 19.94 11.71
C GLU A 551 2.20 18.56 11.08
N SER A 552 1.14 17.85 11.44
CA SER A 552 0.81 16.57 10.83
C SER A 552 0.47 16.71 9.34
N GLY A 553 0.92 15.76 8.53
CA GLY A 553 0.51 15.63 7.13
C GLY A 553 1.51 16.17 6.09
N SER A 554 2.59 16.83 6.52
CA SER A 554 3.68 17.18 5.60
C SER A 554 4.71 16.03 5.49
N PRO A 555 5.25 15.72 4.29
CA PRO A 555 6.35 14.77 4.13
C PRO A 555 7.58 15.14 4.98
N ASN A 556 7.79 16.44 5.19
CA ASN A 556 8.88 16.97 6.00
C ASN A 556 8.71 16.64 7.49
N THR A 557 7.48 16.67 8.02
CA THR A 557 7.20 16.30 9.41
C THR A 557 7.45 14.81 9.62
N GLY A 558 6.99 13.96 8.69
CA GLY A 558 7.23 12.52 8.75
C GLY A 558 8.73 12.17 8.74
N LYS A 559 9.49 12.80 7.85
CA LYS A 559 10.95 12.63 7.77
C LYS A 559 11.66 13.16 9.01
N PHE A 560 11.31 14.35 9.48
CA PHE A 560 11.88 14.94 10.70
C PHE A 560 11.66 14.01 11.90
N MET A 561 10.41 13.56 12.12
CA MET A 561 10.06 12.69 13.26
C MET A 561 10.74 11.32 13.18
N THR A 562 10.93 10.79 11.98
CA THR A 562 11.64 9.51 11.77
C THR A 562 13.12 9.66 12.07
N ASP A 563 13.79 10.62 11.45
CA ASP A 563 15.24 10.81 11.58
C ASP A 563 15.61 11.28 13.00
N ALA A 564 14.82 12.19 13.56
CA ALA A 564 15.01 12.66 14.93
C ALA A 564 14.67 11.54 15.92
N GLY A 565 13.64 10.74 15.67
CA GLY A 565 13.28 9.56 16.49
C GLY A 565 14.38 8.51 16.53
N ILE A 566 14.97 8.18 15.37
CA ILE A 566 16.12 7.26 15.29
C ILE A 566 17.29 7.80 16.12
N CYS A 567 17.62 9.09 15.98
CA CYS A 567 18.68 9.71 16.77
C CYS A 567 18.35 9.70 18.27
N MET A 568 17.16 10.14 18.66
CA MET A 568 16.69 10.22 20.04
C MET A 568 16.62 8.86 20.73
N SER A 569 16.44 7.76 19.99
CA SER A 569 16.44 6.40 20.54
C SER A 569 17.76 6.02 21.21
N THR A 570 18.86 6.70 20.86
CA THR A 570 20.20 6.51 21.45
C THR A 570 20.47 7.42 22.66
N CYS A 571 19.56 8.35 22.96
CA CYS A 571 19.72 9.28 24.07
C CYS A 571 19.46 8.64 25.44
N PRO A 572 19.96 9.23 26.54
CA PRO A 572 19.59 8.80 27.89
C PRO A 572 18.07 8.76 28.08
N LYS A 573 17.60 7.72 28.79
CA LYS A 573 16.17 7.41 28.94
C LYS A 573 15.39 8.55 29.61
N ASP A 574 16.01 9.24 30.56
CA ASP A 574 15.47 10.40 31.26
C ASP A 574 15.27 11.61 30.33
N GLU A 575 16.17 11.85 29.37
CA GLU A 575 15.96 12.88 28.34
C GLU A 575 14.82 12.50 27.38
N GLN A 576 14.75 11.24 26.97
CA GLN A 576 13.64 10.73 26.14
C GLN A 576 12.29 10.89 26.85
N ASP A 577 12.22 10.53 28.13
CA ASP A 577 11.00 10.64 28.94
C ASP A 577 10.59 12.09 29.17
N LEU A 578 11.57 13.00 29.35
CA LEU A 578 11.32 14.43 29.42
C LEU A 578 10.72 14.97 28.10
N TYR A 579 11.27 14.57 26.96
CA TYR A 579 10.77 14.97 25.64
C TYR A 579 9.35 14.45 25.41
N ILE A 580 9.13 13.15 25.62
CA ILE A 580 7.81 12.49 25.46
C ILE A 580 6.78 13.12 26.40
N GLY A 581 7.16 13.41 27.65
CA GLY A 581 6.27 14.02 28.64
C GLY A 581 5.85 15.45 28.29
N GLN A 582 6.73 16.24 27.67
CA GLN A 582 6.42 17.62 27.28
C GLN A 582 5.74 17.72 25.90
N TYR A 583 5.90 16.71 25.04
CA TYR A 583 5.45 16.74 23.64
C TYR A 583 3.98 17.16 23.44
N PRO A 584 2.97 16.62 24.18
CA PRO A 584 1.58 17.04 24.01
C PRO A 584 1.34 18.52 24.33
N ALA A 585 1.99 19.03 25.38
CA ALA A 585 1.84 20.40 25.82
C ALA A 585 2.59 21.38 24.89
N GLN A 586 3.77 21.00 24.39
CA GLN A 586 4.48 21.76 23.37
C GLN A 586 3.67 21.87 22.08
N LYS A 587 3.03 20.77 21.64
CA LYS A 587 2.14 20.77 20.48
C LYS A 587 0.92 21.66 20.67
N ALA A 588 0.30 21.64 21.85
CA ALA A 588 -0.82 22.51 22.19
C ALA A 588 -0.42 23.99 22.17
N TRP A 589 0.73 24.33 22.77
CA TRP A 589 1.29 25.68 22.74
C TRP A 589 1.60 26.14 21.31
N TYR A 590 2.24 25.29 20.51
CA TYR A 590 2.53 25.60 19.11
C TYR A 590 1.24 25.90 18.32
N ASN A 591 0.21 25.06 18.44
CA ASN A 591 -1.06 25.28 17.75
C ASN A 591 -1.75 26.59 18.16
N ALA A 592 -1.62 27.01 19.42
CA ALA A 592 -2.15 28.28 19.91
C ALA A 592 -1.37 29.50 19.40
N ASN A 593 -0.06 29.36 19.15
CA ASN A 593 0.83 30.48 18.85
C ASN A 593 1.28 30.57 17.38
N LYS A 594 1.10 29.52 16.57
CA LYS A 594 1.60 29.46 15.18
C LYS A 594 1.02 30.51 14.22
N ASN A 595 -0.16 31.04 14.53
CA ASN A 595 -0.83 32.08 13.74
C ASN A 595 -0.70 33.48 14.35
N GLY A 596 -0.06 33.61 15.51
CA GLY A 596 -0.01 34.84 16.30
C GLY A 596 1.13 35.77 15.90
N GLY A 597 0.99 36.45 14.76
CA GLY A 597 1.82 37.61 14.41
C GLY A 597 1.25 38.91 14.99
N GLY A 598 1.59 39.23 16.25
CA GLY A 598 1.54 40.58 16.82
C GLY A 598 0.18 41.13 17.32
N GLY A 599 0.15 41.51 18.61
CA GLY A 599 -0.70 42.58 19.12
C GLY A 599 -1.63 42.23 20.29
N GLY A 600 -1.28 42.72 21.49
CA GLY A 600 -2.26 42.93 22.57
C GLY A 600 -1.77 42.64 24.00
N ASN A 601 -0.96 43.54 24.57
CA ASN A 601 -0.85 43.70 26.03
C ASN A 601 -1.03 45.18 26.36
N ASN A 602 -2.01 45.53 27.22
CA ASN A 602 -1.90 46.56 28.28
C ASN A 602 -3.21 46.75 29.09
N PRO A 603 -3.24 47.42 30.27
CA PRO A 603 -2.20 47.65 31.32
C PRO A 603 -2.70 47.43 32.78
N THR A 604 -1.78 47.38 33.76
CA THR A 604 -1.85 48.19 35.02
C THR A 604 -0.52 48.20 35.81
N ASP A 605 0.29 49.23 35.54
CA ASP A 605 1.03 50.15 36.46
C ASP A 605 2.20 49.68 37.40
N PRO A 606 3.05 50.57 37.99
CA PRO A 606 4.37 50.96 37.45
C PRO A 606 5.53 50.90 38.49
N THR A 607 6.79 50.97 38.05
CA THR A 607 7.89 51.81 38.64
C THR A 607 9.23 51.64 37.89
N THR A 608 9.90 52.78 37.69
CA THR A 608 11.21 53.12 37.08
C THR A 608 12.43 52.69 37.94
N PRO A 609 13.75 52.94 37.62
CA PRO A 609 14.36 53.84 36.62
C PRO A 609 15.63 53.36 35.83
N VAL A 610 16.02 54.26 34.92
CA VAL A 610 17.18 54.43 34.00
C VAL A 610 18.60 54.09 34.54
N ASP A 611 19.49 53.59 33.67
CA ASP A 611 20.94 53.90 33.68
C ASP A 611 21.45 54.13 32.23
N PRO A 612 22.06 55.30 31.92
CA PRO A 612 22.62 55.65 30.61
C PRO A 612 24.16 55.60 30.62
N ASN A 613 24.79 54.62 29.97
CA ASN A 613 26.24 54.67 29.67
C ASN A 613 26.66 53.87 28.41
N ASN A 614 26.62 54.56 27.27
CA ASN A 614 27.74 54.70 26.30
C ASN A 614 28.17 53.44 25.45
N PRO A 615 29.05 53.58 24.42
CA PRO A 615 28.64 53.60 23.02
C PRO A 615 29.42 52.56 22.16
N THR A 616 28.92 52.22 20.97
CA THR A 616 29.70 52.18 19.72
C THR A 616 28.82 51.70 18.57
N ASN A 617 28.69 52.57 17.59
CA ASN A 617 28.19 52.29 16.25
C ASN A 617 29.29 51.53 15.48
N PRO A 618 28.94 50.50 14.69
CA PRO A 618 29.45 50.49 13.33
C PRO A 618 28.34 50.30 12.30
N THR A 619 28.37 51.22 11.35
CA THR A 619 27.81 51.21 10.00
C THR A 619 27.27 49.87 9.47
N ASN A 620 25.97 49.93 9.21
CA ASN A 620 25.17 49.18 8.25
C ASN A 620 25.85 48.97 6.88
N PRO A 621 25.94 47.75 6.33
CA PRO A 621 25.98 47.53 4.90
C PRO A 621 24.56 47.23 4.40
N THR A 622 24.05 48.17 3.62
CA THR A 622 22.86 48.08 2.77
C THR A 622 22.89 46.86 1.83
N GLY A 623 21.78 46.11 1.82
CA GLY A 623 21.32 45.31 0.67
C GLY A 623 21.65 43.81 0.69
N PRO A 624 20.73 42.93 0.23
CA PRO A 624 21.03 41.51 0.00
C PRO A 624 21.98 41.36 -1.20
N PRO A 625 22.93 40.42 -1.18
CA PRO A 625 23.79 40.18 -2.33
C PRO A 625 22.97 39.57 -3.47
N THR A 626 22.79 40.33 -4.55
CA THR A 626 22.28 39.85 -5.84
C THR A 626 23.41 39.38 -6.78
N GLY A 627 24.57 39.03 -6.24
CA GLY A 627 25.66 38.42 -7.00
C GLY A 627 25.48 36.91 -7.19
N PRO A 628 25.91 36.33 -8.32
CA PRO A 628 25.93 34.89 -8.51
C PRO A 628 26.79 34.24 -7.42
N ILE A 629 26.21 33.28 -6.69
CA ILE A 629 26.96 32.43 -5.78
C ILE A 629 28.01 31.70 -6.61
N THR A 630 29.28 32.03 -6.41
CA THR A 630 30.37 31.29 -7.05
C THR A 630 30.36 29.89 -6.46
N PRO A 631 30.12 28.83 -7.25
CA PRO A 631 30.02 27.48 -6.71
C PRO A 631 31.37 27.09 -6.10
N PRO A 632 31.39 26.35 -4.97
CA PRO A 632 32.63 25.77 -4.46
C PRO A 632 33.26 24.90 -5.56
N THR A 633 34.56 25.08 -5.78
CA THR A 633 35.31 24.59 -6.94
C THR A 633 35.54 23.06 -6.99
N GLY A 634 34.74 22.28 -6.26
CA GLY A 634 34.84 20.82 -6.18
C GLY A 634 33.49 20.17 -6.45
N GLY A 635 33.16 19.92 -7.72
CA GLY A 635 32.03 19.06 -8.07
C GLY A 635 32.30 17.60 -7.70
N PHE A 636 31.24 16.79 -7.61
CA PHE A 636 31.41 15.34 -7.41
C PHE A 636 32.01 14.70 -8.67
N ILE A 637 32.92 13.74 -8.50
CA ILE A 637 33.32 12.86 -9.61
C ILE A 637 32.15 11.89 -9.81
N TYR A 638 31.33 12.16 -10.82
CA TYR A 638 30.20 11.32 -11.22
C TYR A 638 30.60 10.47 -12.43
N PRO A 639 30.97 9.19 -12.24
CA PRO A 639 31.64 8.37 -13.26
C PRO A 639 30.63 7.72 -14.23
N PHE A 640 29.57 8.43 -14.59
CA PHE A 640 28.48 7.92 -15.40
C PHE A 640 28.32 8.77 -16.65
N GLU A 641 28.10 8.12 -17.78
CA GLU A 641 27.81 8.84 -19.02
C GLU A 641 26.43 9.49 -18.91
N PRO A 642 26.22 10.71 -19.47
CA PRO A 642 24.90 11.31 -19.52
C PRO A 642 23.89 10.37 -20.20
N ASN A 643 22.69 10.22 -19.61
CA ASN A 643 21.66 9.27 -20.07
C ASN A 643 21.06 9.60 -21.46
N GLY A 644 21.60 10.58 -22.18
CA GLY A 644 21.05 11.12 -23.43
C GLY A 644 20.08 12.30 -23.20
N PRO A 645 19.83 13.12 -24.24
CA PRO A 645 19.06 14.36 -24.11
C PRO A 645 17.57 14.12 -23.80
N CYS A 646 16.96 13.04 -24.26
CA CYS A 646 15.56 12.74 -23.98
C CYS A 646 15.37 12.31 -22.53
N VAL A 647 16.13 11.31 -22.08
CA VAL A 647 16.02 10.80 -20.70
C VAL A 647 16.38 11.90 -19.70
N SER A 648 17.47 12.65 -19.95
CA SER A 648 17.87 13.78 -19.11
C SER A 648 16.82 14.90 -19.13
N GLY A 649 16.13 15.12 -20.26
CA GLY A 649 15.01 16.07 -20.35
C GLY A 649 13.84 15.66 -19.45
N CYS A 650 13.48 14.38 -19.49
CA CYS A 650 12.39 13.81 -18.69
C CYS A 650 12.67 13.85 -17.19
N THR A 651 13.87 13.44 -16.75
CA THR A 651 14.26 13.53 -15.34
C THR A 651 14.33 14.98 -14.87
N ASN A 652 14.90 15.89 -15.66
CA ASN A 652 14.95 17.31 -15.31
C ASN A 652 13.56 17.94 -15.24
N GLN A 653 12.63 17.58 -16.13
CA GLN A 653 11.26 18.08 -16.09
C GLN A 653 10.53 17.59 -14.83
N ALA A 654 10.56 16.28 -14.57
CA ALA A 654 9.93 15.68 -13.39
C ALA A 654 10.56 16.25 -12.10
N GLY A 655 11.89 16.31 -12.05
CA GLY A 655 12.65 16.85 -10.94
C GLY A 655 12.33 18.32 -10.65
N LYS A 656 12.36 19.18 -11.68
CA LYS A 656 12.05 20.62 -11.53
C LYS A 656 10.62 20.88 -11.09
N ALA A 657 9.67 20.02 -11.46
CA ALA A 657 8.29 20.13 -11.00
C ALA A 657 8.14 19.90 -9.49
N MET A 658 9.05 19.17 -8.84
CA MET A 658 9.03 18.94 -7.39
C MET A 658 10.06 19.77 -6.63
N PHE A 659 11.15 20.13 -7.30
CA PHE A 659 12.25 20.90 -6.74
C PHE A 659 12.80 21.85 -7.82
N PRO A 660 12.48 23.14 -7.78
CA PRO A 660 12.86 24.09 -8.84
C PRO A 660 14.36 24.14 -9.15
N ASN A 661 15.20 23.82 -8.17
CA ASN A 661 16.65 23.79 -8.28
C ASN A 661 17.22 22.40 -8.69
N TYR A 662 16.36 21.46 -9.08
CA TYR A 662 16.77 20.13 -9.53
C TYR A 662 17.78 20.23 -10.68
N SER A 663 18.86 19.47 -10.56
CA SER A 663 19.94 19.45 -11.53
C SER A 663 20.68 18.12 -11.48
N GLU A 664 20.88 17.54 -12.66
CA GLU A 664 21.73 16.36 -12.87
C GLU A 664 23.18 16.72 -13.23
N ASP A 665 23.52 18.01 -13.21
CA ASP A 665 24.91 18.45 -13.38
C ASP A 665 25.70 18.12 -12.11
N PRO A 666 26.75 17.27 -12.18
CA PRO A 666 27.57 16.94 -11.01
C PRO A 666 28.32 18.13 -10.38
N LYS A 667 28.36 19.28 -11.08
CA LYS A 667 28.89 20.54 -10.57
C LYS A 667 27.84 21.40 -9.86
N SER A 668 26.56 21.03 -9.96
CA SER A 668 25.49 21.75 -9.28
C SER A 668 25.58 21.55 -7.77
N PRO A 669 25.41 22.60 -6.94
CA PRO A 669 25.31 22.44 -5.49
C PRO A 669 24.09 21.61 -5.07
N TYR A 670 23.14 21.40 -5.99
CA TYR A 670 21.92 20.63 -5.77
C TYR A 670 21.98 19.19 -6.32
N PHE A 671 23.13 18.75 -6.83
CA PHE A 671 23.26 17.45 -7.51
C PHE A 671 22.85 16.26 -6.62
N ILE A 672 23.45 16.13 -5.43
CA ILE A 672 23.15 15.03 -4.50
C ILE A 672 21.69 15.07 -4.02
N GLN A 673 21.15 16.26 -3.77
CA GLN A 673 19.75 16.42 -3.40
C GLN A 673 18.81 15.99 -4.54
N SER A 674 19.18 16.30 -5.79
CA SER A 674 18.44 15.92 -6.99
C SER A 674 18.42 14.40 -7.18
N LEU A 675 19.57 13.73 -7.04
CA LEU A 675 19.65 12.27 -7.10
C LEU A 675 18.83 11.56 -6.01
N GLY A 676 18.57 12.23 -4.87
CA GLY A 676 17.71 11.69 -3.81
C GLY A 676 16.28 11.40 -4.27
N TYR A 677 15.75 12.21 -5.20
CA TYR A 677 14.43 11.97 -5.79
C TYR A 677 14.39 10.66 -6.59
N SER A 678 15.49 10.25 -7.22
CA SER A 678 15.57 9.00 -7.99
C SER A 678 15.81 7.77 -7.12
N PHE A 679 16.57 7.92 -6.02
CA PHE A 679 17.19 6.76 -5.35
C PHE A 679 16.75 6.51 -3.89
N GLU A 680 16.12 7.47 -3.20
CA GLU A 680 15.62 7.27 -1.83
C GLU A 680 14.28 6.52 -1.80
N SER A 681 14.35 5.20 -1.87
CA SER A 681 13.18 4.32 -1.82
C SER A 681 12.29 4.59 -0.61
N GLY A 682 10.97 4.59 -0.82
CA GLY A 682 9.97 4.69 0.25
C GLY A 682 9.41 6.09 0.49
N SER A 683 9.93 7.13 -0.17
CA SER A 683 9.33 8.47 -0.12
C SER A 683 8.23 8.64 -1.19
N PRO A 684 7.11 9.33 -0.89
CA PRO A 684 6.12 9.71 -1.90
C PRO A 684 6.72 10.53 -3.05
N ASN A 685 7.76 11.33 -2.76
CA ASN A 685 8.46 12.14 -3.76
C ASN A 685 9.22 11.27 -4.76
N THR A 686 9.85 10.18 -4.30
CA THR A 686 10.55 9.23 -5.18
C THR A 686 9.56 8.46 -6.04
N GLN A 687 8.43 8.02 -5.47
CA GLN A 687 7.39 7.37 -6.27
C GLN A 687 6.83 8.32 -7.34
N LYS A 688 6.55 9.58 -6.97
CA LYS A 688 6.07 10.60 -7.90
C LYS A 688 7.10 10.94 -8.98
N PHE A 689 8.37 11.12 -8.61
CA PHE A 689 9.46 11.33 -9.56
C PHE A 689 9.56 10.19 -10.56
N MET A 690 9.64 8.95 -10.09
CA MET A 690 9.79 7.78 -10.97
C MET A 690 8.57 7.59 -11.87
N THR A 691 7.37 7.95 -11.39
CA THR A 691 6.14 7.90 -12.20
C THR A 691 6.16 8.97 -13.29
N ASP A 692 6.38 10.24 -12.92
CA ASP A 692 6.35 11.37 -13.85
C ASP A 692 7.49 11.28 -14.87
N ALA A 693 8.70 10.95 -14.41
CA ALA A 693 9.86 10.75 -15.26
C ALA A 693 9.66 9.52 -16.15
N GLY A 694 9.14 8.41 -15.62
CA GLY A 694 8.88 7.18 -16.37
C GLY A 694 7.83 7.35 -17.47
N ILE A 695 6.77 8.13 -17.24
CA ILE A 695 5.77 8.46 -18.27
C ILE A 695 6.42 9.20 -19.44
N CYS A 696 7.29 10.18 -19.15
CA CYS A 696 8.02 10.92 -20.16
C CYS A 696 9.05 10.02 -20.88
N MET A 697 9.83 9.24 -20.14
CA MET A 697 10.85 8.33 -20.66
C MET A 697 10.27 7.27 -21.59
N GLY A 698 9.01 6.88 -21.43
CA GLY A 698 8.35 5.93 -22.33
C GLY A 698 8.32 6.36 -23.80
N GLN A 699 8.64 7.63 -24.10
CA GLN A 699 8.75 8.17 -25.46
C GLN A 699 10.20 8.35 -25.94
N CYS A 700 11.20 8.03 -25.10
CA CYS A 700 12.60 8.24 -25.43
C CYS A 700 13.16 7.14 -26.36
N PRO A 701 14.20 7.46 -27.16
CA PRO A 701 14.88 6.48 -27.99
C PRO A 701 15.41 5.30 -27.15
N GLN A 702 15.23 4.08 -27.67
CA GLN A 702 15.65 2.86 -26.98
C GLN A 702 17.12 2.87 -26.50
N PRO A 703 18.11 3.39 -27.27
CA PRO A 703 19.49 3.44 -26.80
C PRO A 703 19.69 4.28 -25.52
N GLU A 704 18.93 5.36 -25.34
CA GLU A 704 18.99 6.18 -24.13
C GLU A 704 18.36 5.45 -22.93
N LEU A 705 17.25 4.73 -23.16
CA LEU A 705 16.59 3.91 -22.15
C LEU A 705 17.43 2.73 -21.70
N ASP A 706 18.14 2.08 -22.64
CA ASP A 706 19.06 0.99 -22.35
C ASP A 706 20.24 1.47 -21.50
N LEU A 707 20.82 2.63 -21.86
CA LEU A 707 21.90 3.26 -21.09
C LEU A 707 21.42 3.63 -19.67
N TYR A 708 20.26 4.28 -19.56
CA TYR A 708 19.67 4.61 -18.26
C TYR A 708 19.45 3.37 -17.40
N THR A 709 18.84 2.32 -17.97
CA THR A 709 18.55 1.06 -17.25
C THR A 709 19.83 0.36 -16.80
N GLN A 710 20.85 0.33 -17.66
CA GLN A 710 22.16 -0.24 -17.34
C GLN A 710 22.87 0.52 -16.22
N GLN A 711 22.85 1.86 -16.26
CA GLN A 711 23.54 2.68 -15.28
C GLN A 711 22.78 2.85 -13.97
N PHE A 712 21.44 2.76 -13.96
CA PHE A 712 20.60 3.01 -12.79
C PHE A 712 21.04 2.29 -11.50
N PRO A 713 21.32 0.96 -11.48
CA PRO A 713 21.79 0.30 -10.27
C PRO A 713 23.17 0.80 -9.80
N LEU A 714 24.05 1.16 -10.74
CA LEU A 714 25.39 1.67 -10.44
C LEU A 714 25.33 3.12 -9.92
N GLN A 715 24.50 3.97 -10.53
CA GLN A 715 24.22 5.33 -10.07
C GLN A 715 23.61 5.32 -8.66
N LYS A 716 22.68 4.40 -8.40
CA LYS A 716 22.10 4.20 -7.06
C LYS A 716 23.16 3.80 -6.04
N ALA A 717 24.03 2.84 -6.36
CA ALA A 717 25.10 2.42 -5.47
C ALA A 717 26.09 3.57 -5.17
N TRP A 718 26.48 4.32 -6.20
CA TRP A 718 27.33 5.49 -6.05
C TRP A 718 26.67 6.57 -5.18
N TYR A 719 25.39 6.86 -5.40
CA TYR A 719 24.63 7.82 -4.61
C TYR A 719 24.59 7.42 -3.12
N LEU A 720 24.27 6.15 -2.83
CA LEU A 720 24.22 5.67 -1.44
C LEU A 720 25.58 5.77 -0.73
N ALA A 721 26.69 5.58 -1.46
CA ALA A 721 28.04 5.74 -0.93
C ALA A 721 28.42 7.20 -0.68
N ASN A 722 27.88 8.14 -1.46
CA ASN A 722 28.31 9.55 -1.44
C ASN A 722 27.32 10.51 -0.77
N LYS A 723 26.07 10.12 -0.52
CA LYS A 723 25.01 11.02 -0.03
C LYS A 723 25.29 11.64 1.35
N ASN A 724 26.15 11.00 2.14
CA ASN A 724 26.50 11.45 3.49
C ASN A 724 27.88 12.14 3.57
N SER A 725 28.60 12.24 2.46
CA SER A 725 30.03 12.59 2.49
C SER A 725 30.33 14.08 2.74
N GLY A 726 29.32 14.95 2.79
CA GLY A 726 29.51 16.40 2.88
C GLY A 726 30.27 16.97 1.68
N VAL A 727 30.26 18.29 1.51
CA VAL A 727 30.81 18.98 0.32
C VAL A 727 32.35 18.93 0.23
N ASN A 728 33.04 18.17 1.09
CA ASN A 728 34.51 18.16 1.23
C ASN A 728 35.18 16.78 1.15
N ALA A 729 34.49 15.73 0.69
CA ALA A 729 35.12 14.41 0.55
C ALA A 729 35.94 14.30 -0.74
N THR A 730 37.26 14.47 -0.63
CA THR A 730 38.21 14.09 -1.69
C THR A 730 38.41 12.57 -1.64
N ALA A 731 37.65 11.81 -2.43
CA ALA A 731 37.83 10.38 -2.55
C ALA A 731 38.91 10.04 -3.59
N THR A 732 39.93 9.29 -3.19
CA THR A 732 40.93 8.71 -4.10
C THR A 732 40.27 7.60 -4.92
N PRO A 733 40.35 7.60 -6.26
CA PRO A 733 39.67 6.61 -7.08
C PRO A 733 40.40 5.25 -7.00
N ILE A 734 39.69 4.21 -6.57
CA ILE A 734 40.07 2.82 -6.86
C ILE A 734 39.40 2.44 -8.17
N VAL A 735 40.19 2.44 -9.25
CA VAL A 735 39.80 1.88 -10.55
C VAL A 735 40.06 0.38 -10.51
N PRO A 736 39.07 -0.50 -10.77
CA PRO A 736 39.35 -1.90 -11.05
C PRO A 736 40.00 -2.00 -12.43
N THR A 737 41.26 -2.40 -12.47
CA THR A 737 42.03 -2.59 -13.71
C THR A 737 41.53 -3.84 -14.45
N PRO A 738 41.41 -3.83 -15.79
CA PRO A 738 41.12 -5.04 -16.56
C PRO A 738 42.34 -5.98 -16.50
N THR A 739 42.10 -7.26 -16.23
CA THR A 739 43.10 -8.33 -16.36
C THR A 739 43.45 -8.54 -17.83
N ASP A 740 44.57 -7.97 -18.28
CA ASP A 740 45.24 -8.37 -19.51
C ASP A 740 46.14 -9.59 -19.25
N SER A 741 45.84 -10.65 -19.99
CA SER A 741 46.68 -11.83 -20.14
C SER A 741 47.72 -11.56 -21.22
N ASN A 742 48.99 -11.36 -20.84
CA ASN A 742 50.20 -11.70 -21.62
C ASN A 742 51.43 -10.95 -21.09
N VAL A 743 52.20 -11.55 -20.16
CA VAL A 743 53.68 -11.41 -20.12
C VAL A 743 54.27 -12.67 -19.45
N ALA A 744 55.23 -13.28 -20.13
CA ALA A 744 55.99 -14.45 -19.69
C ALA A 744 56.98 -14.12 -18.55
N PRO A 745 57.21 -15.03 -17.58
CA PRO A 745 58.21 -14.83 -16.53
C PRO A 745 59.56 -15.42 -16.94
N THR A 746 60.57 -14.57 -17.08
CA THR A 746 61.99 -14.94 -16.99
C THR A 746 62.50 -14.62 -15.59
N GLY A 747 62.96 -15.64 -14.87
CA GLY A 747 63.55 -15.46 -13.54
C GLY A 747 63.82 -16.79 -12.83
N VAL A 748 64.94 -17.41 -13.16
CA VAL A 748 65.47 -18.64 -12.56
C VAL A 748 65.83 -18.42 -11.07
N PRO A 749 65.46 -19.34 -10.16
CA PRO A 749 65.93 -19.33 -8.78
C PRO A 749 67.17 -20.22 -8.57
N GLY A 750 68.08 -19.74 -7.72
CA GLY A 750 69.23 -20.49 -7.22
C GLY A 750 68.82 -21.76 -6.49
N GLY A 751 69.53 -22.85 -6.78
CA GLY A 751 69.16 -24.19 -6.38
C GLY A 751 69.57 -24.62 -4.98
N SER A 752 69.11 -25.82 -4.62
CA SER A 752 69.80 -26.78 -3.77
C SER A 752 68.97 -28.07 -3.65
N ASN A 753 69.53 -29.14 -4.23
CA ASN A 753 69.50 -30.55 -3.83
C ASN A 753 68.32 -31.47 -4.22
N ASN A 754 68.66 -32.32 -5.21
CA ASN A 754 68.35 -33.75 -5.43
C ASN A 754 67.66 -34.52 -4.29
N GLU A 755 66.69 -35.38 -4.63
CA GLU A 755 66.91 -36.83 -4.79
C GLU A 755 65.66 -37.60 -5.32
N ASN A 756 65.92 -38.46 -6.32
CA ASN A 756 65.36 -39.79 -6.64
C ASN A 756 63.84 -40.10 -6.75
N GLY A 757 63.52 -40.76 -7.88
CA GLY A 757 62.49 -41.82 -7.97
C GLY A 757 61.39 -41.64 -9.05
N SER A 758 61.69 -41.77 -10.34
CA SER A 758 61.27 -42.90 -11.21
C SER A 758 59.99 -43.66 -10.83
N VAL A 759 58.93 -43.62 -11.64
CA VAL A 759 58.57 -44.57 -12.74
C VAL A 759 57.16 -44.22 -13.29
N LYS A 760 57.05 -44.34 -14.62
CA LYS A 760 55.92 -44.08 -15.54
C LYS A 760 54.75 -45.06 -15.40
N PHE A 761 53.53 -44.68 -15.81
CA PHE A 761 52.93 -45.03 -17.13
C PHE A 761 51.45 -44.64 -17.27
N ALA A 762 51.06 -44.50 -18.54
CA ALA A 762 49.71 -44.53 -19.13
C ALA A 762 49.09 -43.17 -19.55
N VAL A 763 49.39 -42.87 -20.82
CA VAL A 763 48.74 -41.93 -21.73
C VAL A 763 47.57 -42.63 -22.44
N SER A 764 46.44 -41.94 -22.57
CA SER A 764 45.50 -41.99 -23.71
C SER A 764 44.50 -40.84 -23.50
N GLY A 765 44.45 -39.73 -24.25
CA GLY A 765 44.48 -39.59 -25.72
C GLY A 765 43.12 -40.07 -26.25
N LEU A 766 42.26 -39.29 -26.91
CA LEU A 766 42.48 -38.28 -27.94
C LEU A 766 41.21 -37.43 -28.11
N ALA A 767 41.38 -36.15 -28.46
CA ALA A 767 40.39 -35.36 -29.19
C ALA A 767 40.91 -35.15 -30.62
N THR A 768 40.07 -35.19 -31.65
CA THR A 768 40.26 -34.31 -32.83
C THR A 768 39.06 -34.24 -33.80
N LEU A 769 38.81 -32.99 -34.24
CA LEU A 769 38.60 -32.50 -35.61
C LEU A 769 37.19 -32.04 -36.10
N LEU A 770 37.14 -30.76 -36.48
CA LEU A 770 36.24 -30.08 -37.43
C LEU A 770 36.24 -30.79 -38.82
N THR A 771 35.29 -30.65 -39.76
CA THR A 771 34.82 -29.42 -40.45
C THR A 771 33.69 -29.76 -41.48
N VAL A 772 32.70 -28.85 -41.67
CA VAL A 772 32.19 -28.28 -42.96
C VAL A 772 31.12 -28.97 -43.88
N ILE A 773 30.06 -28.18 -44.15
CA ILE A 773 29.18 -27.99 -45.36
C ILE A 773 27.93 -28.87 -45.63
N SER A 774 26.78 -28.19 -45.45
CA SER A 774 25.62 -27.93 -46.32
C SER A 774 24.84 -29.00 -47.10
N ALA A 775 23.51 -28.74 -47.08
CA ALA A 775 22.45 -29.00 -48.06
C ALA A 775 21.78 -30.39 -48.06
N VAL A 776 20.48 -30.41 -47.76
CA VAL A 776 19.41 -30.91 -48.64
C VAL A 776 18.09 -30.29 -48.19
N VAL A 777 17.44 -29.62 -49.14
CA VAL A 777 16.07 -29.16 -49.13
C VAL A 777 15.17 -30.30 -49.64
N ILE A 778 13.90 -30.31 -49.23
CA ILE A 778 12.68 -30.77 -49.96
C ILE A 778 11.91 -31.97 -49.34
N SER A 779 10.63 -31.65 -49.04
CA SER A 779 9.41 -32.48 -48.93
C SER A 779 9.30 -33.45 -47.75
N VAL A 780 8.21 -33.48 -46.96
CA VAL A 780 6.78 -33.24 -47.22
C VAL A 780 6.16 -32.47 -46.06
#